data_AF-A0A1Q4X8N3-F1
#
_entry.id   AF-A0A1Q4X8N3-F1
#
_cell.length_a   1.000
_cell.length_b   1.000
_cell.length_c   1.000
_cell.angle_alpha   90.00
_cell.angle_beta   90.00
_cell.angle_gamma   90.00
#
_symmetry.space_group_name_H-M   'P 1'
#
loop_
_entity.id
_entity.type
_entity.pdbx_description
1 polymer ?
#
loop_
_entity_poly.entity_id
_entity_poly.type
_entity_poly.pdbx_seq_one_letter_code
_entity_poly.pdbx_strand_id
1 'polypeptide(L)'
;MAVVVAVSGLAGAVPATGAAAPATAAAFDHVVFWNDVLLESYRQAGGAPGPLARAGAMTFRAMYAANTDQAPSGVVLNRSAAMDAAAYTVLSQVFNRTDHPGVTVDFAAEYAQALADAGAGTSSPSVDFGRRRGEAVVVDRADDGWNDRTPYTLDNGHGAWRPTGGDCDDASDAATPNWGKVRPFVVDGGSQYRPAVPGGATDYAQFINSTTYLHQVDEVRRVGGREDYPANERTPEQTEIAWFWANDLDGTYKPPGQLMEHTRIVAERRGLGQDEKAMLFARVALALADASIAAWDNKFLSPIDLWRPVDAVEHAYLGASWQPLSADRNGNPLTPCFPAWVSGHATFAGAWSGVMQRYFGTDQIGTTPTDRVELTTEDPHATTVPGGGFKTRAFTTFSGAARENALSRLFLGVHYRFDGDRDGLALGDNVAAAVSSSPGLANGLGPTGVVWRDEQHMFTRGVNGTLEHYRYGTDRVVSHDSWGGTIVGNPSAFASKYGGTDQQLHVMARDGEGRLLHYWWDAATPGTIRRDVWAGPRITGDPVGFTWRNEQHVFARGANGTLEHWWFAPGTGVSHNSWGGSIAGNPSGFASAYGGADQQLHVMARDSEGRLLHYWWDAAAPNTIRRDVWAGPRISSDPTGFTWRGEQHVFARGQNGTLEHWWFAPTTGVSHNGWGGYLIGSPSGFASAYDGADQQLHVMARDGEGRLLHYWWDAAAPGTIRRDIWTAPSIVSDPTGLGTPRGAVEQLPQYGGAATASPAGCGSSGVLAAFPPAVRADGRGRSTGGAAGGVRRMAAERAEPVHPAEPAHGDLASAFS
;
A
#
# COMPACT_ATOMS: atom_id res chain seq x y z
N MET A 1 16.93 -79.90 -10.46
CA MET A 1 16.64 -79.42 -11.83
C MET A 1 16.10 -78.00 -11.65
N ALA A 2 16.78 -76.96 -12.15
CA ALA A 2 16.74 -76.46 -13.54
C ALA A 2 15.41 -75.72 -13.82
N VAL A 3 15.34 -74.59 -14.55
CA VAL A 3 16.26 -74.04 -15.56
C VAL A 3 16.48 -72.52 -15.35
N VAL A 4 17.64 -72.00 -15.77
CA VAL A 4 17.89 -70.54 -15.92
C VAL A 4 17.36 -70.06 -17.26
N VAL A 5 16.55 -69.01 -17.28
CA VAL A 5 16.19 -68.28 -18.52
C VAL A 5 16.90 -66.94 -18.51
N ALA A 6 17.90 -66.79 -19.37
CA ALA A 6 18.52 -65.51 -19.68
C ALA A 6 17.86 -64.90 -20.93
N VAL A 7 17.60 -63.59 -20.90
CA VAL A 7 17.20 -62.81 -22.08
C VAL A 7 18.20 -61.66 -22.24
N SER A 8 19.02 -61.73 -23.29
CA SER A 8 20.00 -60.69 -23.63
C SER A 8 19.43 -59.78 -24.72
N GLY A 9 19.36 -58.47 -24.43
CA GLY A 9 18.76 -57.47 -25.30
C GLY A 9 19.53 -56.15 -25.32
N LEU A 10 20.56 -56.09 -26.17
CA LEU A 10 21.25 -54.90 -26.72
C LEU A 10 21.39 -53.65 -25.83
N ALA A 11 22.63 -53.35 -25.44
CA ALA A 11 22.97 -52.09 -24.77
C ALA A 11 22.91 -50.89 -25.72
N GLY A 12 22.06 -49.91 -25.40
CA GLY A 12 22.18 -48.52 -25.87
C GLY A 12 22.88 -47.69 -24.79
N ALA A 13 23.94 -46.96 -25.15
CA ALA A 13 24.68 -46.15 -24.19
C ALA A 13 23.91 -44.86 -23.86
N VAL A 14 23.30 -44.80 -22.68
CA VAL A 14 22.80 -43.54 -22.09
C VAL A 14 24.01 -42.75 -21.58
N PRO A 15 24.19 -41.47 -21.96
CA PRO A 15 25.27 -40.65 -21.42
C PRO A 15 25.06 -40.46 -19.92
N ALA A 16 26.13 -40.57 -19.13
CA ALA A 16 26.05 -40.36 -17.70
C ALA A 16 25.58 -38.93 -17.39
N THR A 17 24.37 -38.79 -16.84
CA THR A 17 23.91 -37.53 -16.26
C THR A 17 24.87 -37.15 -15.15
N GLY A 18 25.51 -35.98 -15.28
CA GLY A 18 26.42 -35.48 -14.25
C GLY A 18 25.71 -35.44 -12.90
N ALA A 19 26.41 -35.87 -11.85
CA ALA A 19 25.87 -35.81 -10.49
C ALA A 19 25.46 -34.36 -10.20
N ALA A 20 24.19 -34.16 -9.84
CA ALA A 20 23.73 -32.86 -9.38
C ALA A 20 24.60 -32.43 -8.21
N ALA A 21 25.05 -31.16 -8.22
CA ALA A 21 25.69 -30.59 -7.05
C ALA A 21 24.74 -30.75 -5.84
N PRO A 22 25.25 -31.12 -4.65
CA PRO A 22 24.39 -31.26 -3.48
C PRO A 22 23.65 -29.94 -3.27
N ALA A 23 22.33 -30.01 -3.16
CA ALA A 23 21.53 -28.85 -2.85
C ALA A 23 22.06 -28.23 -1.56
N THR A 24 22.48 -26.97 -1.63
CA THR A 24 22.78 -26.19 -0.43
C THR A 24 21.51 -26.16 0.40
N ALA A 25 21.60 -26.52 1.68
CA ALA A 25 20.47 -26.36 2.58
C ALA A 25 20.04 -24.90 2.54
N ALA A 26 18.73 -24.65 2.46
CA ALA A 26 18.21 -23.30 2.53
C ALA A 26 18.71 -22.65 3.84
N ALA A 27 19.21 -21.42 3.74
CA ALA A 27 19.60 -20.67 4.93
C ALA A 27 18.39 -20.49 5.85
N PHE A 28 18.62 -20.60 7.15
CA PHE A 28 17.60 -20.35 8.16
C PHE A 28 17.03 -18.94 7.97
N ASP A 29 15.70 -18.82 7.91
CA ASP A 29 15.02 -17.54 7.75
C ASP A 29 14.26 -17.24 9.03
N HIS A 30 14.74 -16.25 9.78
CA HIS A 30 14.21 -15.92 11.10
C HIS A 30 12.78 -15.35 11.01
N VAL A 31 12.40 -14.74 9.89
CA VAL A 31 11.02 -14.23 9.72
C VAL A 31 10.05 -15.41 9.51
N VAL A 32 10.48 -16.44 8.78
CA VAL A 32 9.72 -17.69 8.63
C VAL A 32 9.66 -18.46 9.96
N PHE A 33 10.78 -18.60 10.67
CA PHE A 33 10.81 -19.32 11.95
C PHE A 33 9.82 -18.72 12.98
N TRP A 34 9.82 -17.39 13.16
CA TRP A 34 8.89 -16.75 14.10
C TRP A 34 7.45 -16.66 13.59
N ASN A 35 7.20 -16.79 12.28
CA ASN A 35 5.87 -17.08 11.77
C ASN A 35 5.37 -18.43 12.27
N ASP A 36 6.19 -19.48 12.19
CA ASP A 36 5.75 -20.83 12.52
C ASP A 36 5.48 -20.97 14.03
N VAL A 37 6.29 -20.32 14.88
CA VAL A 37 6.05 -20.19 16.33
C VAL A 37 4.77 -19.38 16.63
N LEU A 38 4.47 -18.33 15.86
CA LEU A 38 3.23 -17.55 15.98
C LEU A 38 1.99 -18.38 15.57
N LEU A 39 2.07 -19.15 14.47
CA LEU A 39 0.98 -20.02 14.02
C LEU A 39 0.70 -21.14 15.03
N GLU A 40 1.74 -21.72 15.64
CA GLU A 40 1.56 -22.71 16.71
C GLU A 40 0.96 -22.08 17.97
N SER A 41 1.36 -20.85 18.31
CA SER A 41 0.74 -20.07 19.39
C SER A 41 -0.76 -19.85 19.12
N TYR A 42 -1.16 -19.56 17.87
CA TYR A 42 -2.57 -19.42 17.50
C TYR A 42 -3.36 -20.72 17.69
N ARG A 43 -2.81 -21.88 17.27
CA ARG A 43 -3.46 -23.19 17.43
C ARG A 43 -3.77 -23.52 18.89
N GLN A 44 -2.85 -23.18 19.79
CA GLN A 44 -2.97 -23.45 21.23
C GLN A 44 -3.75 -22.36 22.00
N ALA A 45 -3.78 -21.12 21.51
CA ALA A 45 -4.52 -20.01 22.12
C ALA A 45 -6.01 -19.98 21.75
N GLY A 46 -6.36 -20.35 20.51
CA GLY A 46 -7.75 -20.42 20.03
C GLY A 46 -8.51 -19.09 20.04
N GLY A 47 -9.84 -19.18 20.10
CA GLY A 47 -10.74 -18.05 20.29
C GLY A 47 -10.98 -17.17 19.06
N ALA A 48 -11.22 -15.88 19.30
CA ALA A 48 -11.58 -14.88 18.29
C ALA A 48 -10.37 -14.40 17.46
N PRO A 49 -10.53 -14.09 16.17
CA PRO A 49 -9.40 -13.77 15.29
C PRO A 49 -8.80 -12.38 15.52
N GLY A 50 -9.51 -11.45 16.16
CA GLY A 50 -9.02 -10.10 16.47
C GLY A 50 -7.77 -10.11 17.38
N PRO A 51 -7.85 -10.70 18.59
CA PRO A 51 -6.69 -10.91 19.47
C PRO A 51 -5.48 -11.54 18.79
N LEU A 52 -5.70 -12.55 17.93
CA LEU A 52 -4.64 -13.22 17.18
C LEU A 52 -4.00 -12.28 16.14
N ALA A 53 -4.81 -11.60 15.32
CA ALA A 53 -4.31 -10.63 14.35
C ALA A 53 -3.47 -9.51 15.01
N ARG A 54 -3.90 -9.01 16.19
CA ARG A 54 -3.14 -8.07 17.02
C ARG A 54 -1.80 -8.65 17.49
N ALA A 55 -1.76 -9.92 17.92
CA ALA A 55 -0.52 -10.57 18.34
C ALA A 55 0.50 -10.67 17.19
N GLY A 56 0.05 -11.04 15.99
CA GLY A 56 0.88 -11.04 14.78
C GLY A 56 1.39 -9.64 14.42
N ALA A 57 0.52 -8.63 14.47
CA ALA A 57 0.90 -7.24 14.20
C ALA A 57 1.96 -6.72 15.19
N MET A 58 1.83 -7.03 16.48
CA MET A 58 2.84 -6.70 17.48
C MET A 58 4.16 -7.40 17.19
N THR A 59 4.14 -8.69 16.90
CA THR A 59 5.34 -9.50 16.65
C THR A 59 6.11 -9.00 15.43
N PHE A 60 5.46 -8.90 14.26
CA PHE A 60 6.16 -8.50 13.04
C PHE A 60 6.50 -7.01 12.99
N ARG A 61 5.75 -6.11 13.66
CA ARG A 61 6.18 -4.72 13.85
C ARG A 61 7.44 -4.63 14.71
N ALA A 62 7.55 -5.43 15.78
CA ALA A 62 8.74 -5.47 16.62
C ALA A 62 9.95 -6.06 15.88
N MET A 63 9.76 -7.13 15.10
CA MET A 63 10.80 -7.71 14.25
C MET A 63 11.26 -6.73 13.16
N TYR A 64 10.34 -6.13 12.41
CA TYR A 64 10.70 -5.14 11.38
C TYR A 64 11.45 -3.94 11.99
N ALA A 65 11.00 -3.41 13.12
CA ALA A 65 11.73 -2.37 13.86
C ALA A 65 13.12 -2.85 14.31
N ALA A 66 13.27 -4.08 14.82
CA ALA A 66 14.58 -4.65 15.16
C ALA A 66 15.50 -4.86 13.95
N ASN A 67 14.93 -4.99 12.75
CA ASN A 67 15.67 -5.15 11.49
C ASN A 67 16.09 -3.82 10.85
N THR A 68 15.24 -2.80 10.93
CA THR A 68 15.42 -1.52 10.20
C THR A 68 15.75 -0.31 11.07
N ASP A 69 15.45 -0.32 12.37
CA ASP A 69 15.71 0.84 13.22
C ASP A 69 17.22 1.07 13.42
N GLN A 70 17.56 2.33 13.64
CA GLN A 70 18.90 2.77 14.00
C GLN A 70 19.45 2.03 15.23
N ALA A 71 20.59 1.37 15.06
CA ALA A 71 21.42 0.84 16.13
C ALA A 71 22.04 1.98 16.99
N PRO A 72 22.37 1.73 18.27
CA PRO A 72 23.20 2.64 19.05
C PRO A 72 24.55 2.87 18.33
N SER A 73 25.06 4.11 18.32
CA SER A 73 26.23 4.44 17.51
C SER A 73 27.47 3.61 17.91
N GLY A 74 28.17 3.08 16.91
CA GLY A 74 29.28 2.14 17.09
C GLY A 74 28.89 0.68 17.35
N VAL A 75 27.60 0.33 17.42
CA VAL A 75 27.13 -1.06 17.54
C VAL A 75 26.76 -1.62 16.17
N VAL A 76 27.47 -2.67 15.74
CA VAL A 76 27.04 -3.52 14.62
C VAL A 76 26.09 -4.58 15.16
N LEU A 77 24.84 -4.54 14.73
CA LEU A 77 23.82 -5.52 15.13
C LEU A 77 23.87 -6.75 14.21
N ASN A 78 23.72 -7.93 14.82
CA ASN A 78 23.23 -9.10 14.11
C ASN A 78 21.70 -8.96 14.00
N ARG A 79 21.21 -8.70 12.77
CA ARG A 79 19.79 -8.45 12.49
C ARG A 79 18.88 -9.62 12.86
N SER A 80 19.29 -10.85 12.55
CA SER A 80 18.56 -12.06 12.94
C SER A 80 18.39 -12.12 14.46
N ALA A 81 19.48 -12.06 15.21
CA ALA A 81 19.44 -12.11 16.68
C ALA A 81 18.65 -10.95 17.32
N ALA A 82 18.58 -9.79 16.66
CA ALA A 82 17.72 -8.68 17.08
C ALA A 82 16.24 -8.95 16.79
N MET A 83 15.91 -9.50 15.63
CA MET A 83 14.55 -9.95 15.31
C MET A 83 14.10 -11.07 16.26
N ASP A 84 14.97 -12.03 16.56
CA ASP A 84 14.70 -13.13 17.49
C ASP A 84 14.35 -12.61 18.88
N ALA A 85 15.18 -11.69 19.41
CA ALA A 85 14.95 -11.08 20.70
C ALA A 85 13.65 -10.25 20.73
N ALA A 86 13.30 -9.57 19.62
CA ALA A 86 12.05 -8.82 19.51
C ALA A 86 10.82 -9.74 19.48
N ALA A 87 10.85 -10.79 18.65
CA ALA A 87 9.77 -11.77 18.51
C ALA A 87 9.51 -12.52 19.83
N TYR A 88 10.57 -13.08 20.43
CA TYR A 88 10.51 -13.73 21.75
C TYR A 88 9.90 -12.81 22.80
N THR A 89 10.35 -11.55 22.86
CA THR A 89 9.88 -10.57 23.86
C THR A 89 8.41 -10.23 23.69
N VAL A 90 7.87 -10.16 22.47
CA VAL A 90 6.44 -9.96 22.24
C VAL A 90 5.65 -11.22 22.56
N LEU A 91 6.00 -12.36 21.96
CA LEU A 91 5.22 -13.59 22.03
C LEU A 91 5.11 -14.13 23.46
N SER A 92 6.22 -14.13 24.22
CA SER A 92 6.22 -14.59 25.62
C SER A 92 5.39 -13.72 26.58
N GLN A 93 5.13 -12.46 26.22
CA GLN A 93 4.24 -11.57 26.97
C GLN A 93 2.79 -11.65 26.50
N VAL A 94 2.54 -11.69 25.19
CA VAL A 94 1.19 -11.77 24.62
C VAL A 94 0.53 -13.12 24.88
N PHE A 95 1.27 -14.23 24.71
CA PHE A 95 0.78 -15.59 24.97
C PHE A 95 1.30 -16.14 26.31
N ASN A 96 1.36 -15.29 27.34
CA ASN A 96 1.76 -15.70 28.68
C ASN A 96 0.69 -16.63 29.31
N ARG A 97 1.11 -17.56 30.17
CA ARG A 97 0.22 -18.58 30.77
C ARG A 97 -0.80 -18.06 31.80
N THR A 98 -0.81 -16.77 32.10
CA THR A 98 -1.86 -16.13 32.94
C THR A 98 -3.10 -15.84 32.10
N ASP A 99 -2.90 -15.20 30.94
CA ASP A 99 -3.97 -14.83 30.02
C ASP A 99 -4.31 -15.97 29.04
N HIS A 100 -3.33 -16.79 28.69
CA HIS A 100 -3.45 -17.93 27.77
C HIS A 100 -2.95 -19.24 28.41
N PRO A 101 -3.66 -19.79 29.41
CA PRO A 101 -3.23 -21.00 30.13
C PRO A 101 -3.15 -22.27 29.26
N GLY A 102 -3.80 -22.28 28.09
CA GLY A 102 -3.69 -23.35 27.09
C GLY A 102 -2.38 -23.33 26.27
N VAL A 103 -1.61 -22.23 26.28
CA VAL A 103 -0.37 -22.13 25.50
C VAL A 103 0.78 -22.82 26.24
N THR A 104 1.24 -23.90 25.63
CA THR A 104 2.32 -24.75 26.14
C THR A 104 3.68 -24.46 25.51
N VAL A 105 3.71 -23.79 24.34
CA VAL A 105 4.91 -23.37 23.59
C VAL A 105 6.02 -22.87 24.52
N ASP A 106 7.20 -23.49 24.43
CA ASP A 106 8.39 -23.06 25.16
C ASP A 106 9.13 -21.99 24.36
N PHE A 107 8.62 -20.76 24.43
CA PHE A 107 9.22 -19.60 23.75
C PHE A 107 10.71 -19.42 24.08
N ALA A 108 11.18 -19.87 25.25
CA ALA A 108 12.59 -19.77 25.64
C ALA A 108 13.45 -20.83 24.92
N ALA A 109 12.92 -22.02 24.67
CA ALA A 109 13.56 -23.03 23.82
C ALA A 109 13.60 -22.59 22.35
N GLU A 110 12.49 -22.08 21.79
CA GLU A 110 12.44 -21.56 20.42
C GLU A 110 13.44 -20.41 20.23
N TYR A 111 13.50 -19.49 21.20
CA TYR A 111 14.46 -18.39 21.19
C TYR A 111 15.92 -18.86 21.29
N ALA A 112 16.20 -19.88 22.10
CA ALA A 112 17.53 -20.47 22.19
C ALA A 112 17.96 -21.14 20.87
N GLN A 113 17.04 -21.77 20.15
CA GLN A 113 17.29 -22.32 18.81
C GLN A 113 17.61 -21.21 17.80
N ALA A 114 16.78 -20.17 17.73
CA ALA A 114 16.98 -19.06 16.79
C ALA A 114 18.32 -18.33 17.02
N LEU A 115 18.67 -18.02 18.28
CA LEU A 115 19.97 -17.42 18.61
C LEU A 115 21.17 -18.32 18.29
N ALA A 116 21.02 -19.64 18.39
CA ALA A 116 22.08 -20.58 18.04
C ALA A 116 22.37 -20.57 16.54
N ASP A 117 21.33 -20.53 15.69
CA ASP A 117 21.49 -20.41 14.23
C ASP A 117 22.04 -19.03 13.83
N ALA A 118 21.51 -17.96 14.42
CA ALA A 118 22.05 -16.60 14.26
C ALA A 118 23.52 -16.46 14.71
N GLY A 119 24.08 -17.44 15.44
CA GLY A 119 25.44 -17.40 15.97
C GLY A 119 25.66 -16.33 17.05
N ALA A 120 24.62 -16.01 17.82
CA ALA A 120 24.60 -14.88 18.74
C ALA A 120 24.40 -15.29 20.21
N GLY A 121 25.18 -14.70 21.11
CA GLY A 121 25.00 -14.86 22.55
C GLY A 121 23.81 -14.05 23.08
N THR A 122 23.13 -14.56 24.11
CA THR A 122 22.03 -13.91 24.83
C THR A 122 22.41 -12.58 25.51
N SER A 123 23.70 -12.34 25.72
CA SER A 123 24.26 -11.09 26.24
C SER A 123 24.75 -10.11 25.17
N SER A 124 24.48 -10.38 23.88
CA SER A 124 24.93 -9.53 22.78
C SER A 124 24.15 -8.20 22.68
N PRO A 125 24.77 -7.13 22.16
CA PRO A 125 24.06 -5.86 21.88
C PRO A 125 22.88 -6.02 20.92
N SER A 126 22.95 -6.99 20.01
CA SER A 126 21.86 -7.38 19.10
C SER A 126 20.61 -7.80 19.87
N VAL A 127 20.78 -8.68 20.87
CA VAL A 127 19.70 -9.17 21.73
C VAL A 127 19.12 -8.05 22.58
N ASP A 128 19.97 -7.22 23.21
CA ASP A 128 19.49 -6.09 24.01
C ASP A 128 18.72 -5.05 23.16
N PHE A 129 19.17 -4.80 21.92
CA PHE A 129 18.45 -3.95 20.98
C PHE A 129 17.09 -4.52 20.60
N GLY A 130 17.06 -5.78 20.15
CA GLY A 130 15.83 -6.47 19.74
C GLY A 130 14.79 -6.55 20.85
N ARG A 131 15.23 -6.95 22.06
CA ARG A 131 14.41 -6.96 23.27
C ARG A 131 13.75 -5.60 23.51
N ARG A 132 14.51 -4.49 23.45
CA ARG A 132 13.95 -3.13 23.61
C ARG A 132 12.91 -2.76 22.54
N ARG A 133 13.01 -3.31 21.31
CA ARG A 133 11.97 -3.13 20.27
C ARG A 133 10.70 -3.93 20.56
N GLY A 134 10.84 -5.14 21.08
CA GLY A 134 9.71 -5.92 21.62
C GLY A 134 9.04 -5.22 22.82
N GLU A 135 9.82 -4.81 23.81
CA GLU A 135 9.36 -4.04 24.98
C GLU A 135 8.63 -2.76 24.57
N ALA A 136 9.16 -1.99 23.62
CA ALA A 136 8.52 -0.77 23.13
C ALA A 136 7.16 -1.03 22.47
N VAL A 137 7.00 -2.13 21.72
CA VAL A 137 5.71 -2.50 21.12
C VAL A 137 4.73 -3.02 22.18
N VAL A 138 5.18 -3.78 23.18
CA VAL A 138 4.29 -4.21 24.28
C VAL A 138 3.82 -3.01 25.11
N VAL A 139 4.71 -2.05 25.41
CA VAL A 139 4.36 -0.82 26.14
C VAL A 139 3.43 0.09 25.34
N ASP A 140 3.68 0.30 24.04
CA ASP A 140 2.76 1.06 23.16
C ASP A 140 1.34 0.48 23.17
N ARG A 141 1.23 -0.85 23.24
CA ARG A 141 -0.03 -1.60 23.10
C ARG A 141 -0.67 -2.02 24.42
N ALA A 142 -0.07 -1.72 25.58
CA ALA A 142 -0.59 -2.12 26.88
C ALA A 142 -2.03 -1.61 27.13
N ASP A 143 -2.22 -0.30 26.97
CA ASP A 143 -3.49 0.42 27.18
C ASP A 143 -4.22 0.73 25.86
N ASP A 144 -4.21 -0.20 24.89
CA ASP A 144 -4.84 0.00 23.58
C ASP A 144 -6.34 -0.37 23.53
N GLY A 145 -6.91 -0.89 24.62
CA GLY A 145 -8.32 -1.32 24.73
C GLY A 145 -8.59 -2.80 24.47
N TRP A 146 -7.57 -3.62 24.13
CA TRP A 146 -7.72 -5.06 23.85
C TRP A 146 -8.40 -5.89 24.95
N ASN A 147 -8.39 -5.40 26.18
CA ASN A 147 -8.89 -6.07 27.38
C ASN A 147 -10.29 -5.59 27.82
N ASP A 148 -11.00 -4.78 27.02
CA ASP A 148 -12.39 -4.43 27.30
C ASP A 148 -13.31 -5.66 27.15
N ARG A 149 -13.59 -6.31 28.28
CA ARG A 149 -14.52 -7.46 28.41
C ARG A 149 -15.95 -7.05 28.75
N THR A 150 -16.36 -5.79 28.56
CA THR A 150 -17.75 -5.36 28.76
C THR A 150 -18.70 -6.21 27.90
N PRO A 151 -19.69 -6.92 28.46
CA PRO A 151 -20.60 -7.76 27.69
C PRO A 151 -21.41 -6.97 26.65
N TYR A 152 -21.76 -7.63 25.55
CA TYR A 152 -22.65 -7.03 24.55
C TYR A 152 -24.07 -6.88 25.12
N THR A 153 -24.76 -5.81 24.73
CA THR A 153 -26.16 -5.56 25.08
C THR A 153 -27.01 -5.80 23.84
N LEU A 154 -27.92 -6.78 23.89
CA LEU A 154 -28.80 -7.07 22.75
C LEU A 154 -29.69 -5.87 22.42
N ASP A 155 -29.69 -5.48 21.15
CA ASP A 155 -30.61 -4.50 20.56
C ASP A 155 -32.08 -4.98 20.68
N ASN A 156 -32.30 -6.30 20.59
CA ASN A 156 -33.61 -6.98 20.57
C ASN A 156 -34.53 -6.62 19.39
N GLY A 157 -34.10 -5.74 18.48
CA GLY A 157 -34.79 -5.47 17.23
C GLY A 157 -35.00 -6.71 16.35
N HIS A 158 -36.09 -6.73 15.58
CA HIS A 158 -36.26 -7.72 14.52
C HIS A 158 -35.26 -7.42 13.40
N GLY A 159 -34.45 -8.42 13.00
CA GLY A 159 -33.25 -8.23 12.17
C GLY A 159 -31.93 -8.08 12.94
N ALA A 160 -31.98 -7.77 14.24
CA ALA A 160 -30.78 -7.67 15.07
C ALA A 160 -30.26 -9.04 15.52
N TRP A 161 -28.94 -9.12 15.67
CA TRP A 161 -28.19 -10.30 16.08
C TRP A 161 -28.60 -10.80 17.47
N ARG A 162 -28.47 -12.12 17.63
CA ARG A 162 -28.80 -12.91 18.80
C ARG A 162 -27.81 -14.07 18.92
N PRO A 163 -27.64 -14.66 20.11
CA PRO A 163 -26.89 -15.91 20.26
C PRO A 163 -27.50 -17.00 19.36
N THR A 164 -26.64 -17.78 18.69
CA THR A 164 -27.03 -18.69 17.60
C THR A 164 -27.04 -20.17 18.00
N GLY A 165 -26.86 -20.48 19.29
CA GLY A 165 -26.84 -21.82 19.85
C GLY A 165 -25.43 -22.41 20.00
N GLY A 166 -25.27 -23.30 20.98
CA GLY A 166 -24.04 -24.06 21.24
C GLY A 166 -23.15 -23.35 22.25
N ASP A 167 -21.88 -23.11 21.93
CA ASP A 167 -21.01 -22.22 22.72
C ASP A 167 -21.34 -20.72 22.48
N CYS A 168 -22.63 -20.41 22.27
CA CYS A 168 -23.18 -19.13 21.87
C CYS A 168 -24.67 -19.08 22.23
N ASP A 169 -24.98 -19.23 23.51
CA ASP A 169 -26.35 -19.29 24.04
C ASP A 169 -26.76 -17.96 24.71
N ASP A 170 -25.81 -17.21 25.27
CA ASP A 170 -26.03 -15.95 25.99
C ASP A 170 -25.37 -14.72 25.32
N ALA A 171 -25.87 -13.52 25.63
CA ALA A 171 -25.32 -12.27 25.11
C ALA A 171 -23.89 -11.96 25.61
N SER A 172 -23.46 -12.59 26.69
CA SER A 172 -22.08 -12.58 27.20
C SER A 172 -21.08 -13.26 26.28
N ASP A 173 -21.56 -14.19 25.44
CA ASP A 173 -20.72 -15.11 24.67
C ASP A 173 -20.27 -14.48 23.34
N ALA A 174 -20.84 -13.30 23.02
CA ALA A 174 -20.47 -12.47 21.89
C ALA A 174 -18.94 -12.28 21.83
N ALA A 175 -18.34 -12.67 20.71
CA ALA A 175 -16.90 -12.72 20.56
C ALA A 175 -16.31 -11.31 20.45
N THR A 176 -15.71 -10.85 21.56
CA THR A 176 -14.98 -9.57 21.68
C THR A 176 -15.75 -8.36 21.13
N PRO A 177 -16.95 -8.01 21.65
CA PRO A 177 -17.81 -6.98 21.06
C PRO A 177 -17.16 -5.59 21.03
N ASN A 178 -16.26 -5.32 21.99
CA ASN A 178 -15.55 -4.05 22.10
C ASN A 178 -14.34 -3.94 21.15
N TRP A 179 -14.04 -4.94 20.32
CA TRP A 179 -12.81 -4.96 19.51
C TRP A 179 -12.70 -3.81 18.50
N GLY A 180 -13.83 -3.28 18.03
CA GLY A 180 -13.86 -2.08 17.19
C GLY A 180 -13.39 -0.79 17.89
N LYS A 181 -13.32 -0.79 19.23
CA LYS A 181 -12.82 0.31 20.07
C LYS A 181 -11.32 0.25 20.30
N VAL A 182 -10.65 -0.85 19.94
CA VAL A 182 -9.20 -1.00 20.12
C VAL A 182 -8.48 0.06 19.29
N ARG A 183 -7.53 0.78 19.87
CA ARG A 183 -6.73 1.80 19.17
C ARG A 183 -6.03 1.14 17.99
N PRO A 184 -6.22 1.56 16.72
CA PRO A 184 -5.58 0.86 15.61
C PRO A 184 -4.05 1.03 15.57
N PHE A 185 -3.40 0.37 14.63
CA PHE A 185 -1.95 0.46 14.41
C PHE A 185 -1.57 1.51 13.35
N VAL A 186 -2.41 1.71 12.34
CA VAL A 186 -2.18 2.67 11.24
C VAL A 186 -3.43 3.50 10.91
N VAL A 187 -4.63 2.91 10.89
CA VAL A 187 -5.86 3.66 10.58
C VAL A 187 -6.28 4.59 11.73
N ASP A 188 -6.96 5.69 11.43
CA ASP A 188 -7.32 6.73 12.42
C ASP A 188 -8.35 6.23 13.46
N GLY A 189 -9.13 5.20 13.11
CA GLY A 189 -10.13 4.55 13.96
C GLY A 189 -10.84 3.42 13.21
N GLY A 190 -11.47 2.48 13.92
CA GLY A 190 -12.18 1.36 13.30
C GLY A 190 -13.25 1.79 12.29
N SER A 191 -13.91 2.92 12.54
CA SER A 191 -14.95 3.48 11.69
C SER A 191 -14.46 4.23 10.45
N GLN A 192 -13.14 4.44 10.27
CA GLN A 192 -12.59 5.29 9.19
C GLN A 192 -13.05 4.87 7.78
N TYR A 193 -13.20 3.56 7.55
CA TYR A 193 -13.58 2.99 6.26
C TYR A 193 -14.92 2.25 6.31
N ARG A 194 -15.71 2.44 7.37
CA ARG A 194 -16.96 1.71 7.61
C ARG A 194 -17.89 1.81 6.39
N PRO A 195 -18.34 0.69 5.80
CA PRO A 195 -19.20 0.72 4.62
C PRO A 195 -20.55 1.37 4.90
N ALA A 196 -21.11 2.03 3.89
CA ALA A 196 -22.48 2.50 3.93
C ALA A 196 -23.45 1.30 3.93
N VAL A 197 -24.49 1.37 4.78
CA VAL A 197 -25.50 0.32 4.93
C VAL A 197 -26.07 -0.10 3.56
N PRO A 198 -26.07 -1.40 3.21
CA PRO A 198 -26.67 -1.90 1.98
C PRO A 198 -28.11 -1.40 1.76
N GLY A 199 -28.40 -0.95 0.54
CA GLY A 199 -29.69 -0.35 0.19
C GLY A 199 -29.93 1.06 0.74
N GLY A 200 -29.01 1.62 1.55
CA GLY A 200 -29.19 2.92 2.20
C GLY A 200 -30.21 2.90 3.34
N ALA A 201 -30.37 1.75 4.01
CA ALA A 201 -31.31 1.62 5.12
C ALA A 201 -30.85 2.40 6.37
N THR A 202 -31.81 3.00 7.09
CA THR A 202 -31.55 3.72 8.35
C THR A 202 -31.83 2.91 9.61
N ASP A 203 -32.49 1.76 9.46
CA ASP A 203 -32.90 0.85 10.54
C ASP A 203 -33.06 -0.59 10.03
N TYR A 204 -33.17 -1.54 10.95
CA TYR A 204 -33.35 -2.96 10.62
C TYR A 204 -34.62 -3.24 9.79
N ALA A 205 -35.73 -2.54 10.04
CA ALA A 205 -37.00 -2.84 9.39
C ALA A 205 -36.95 -2.45 7.90
N GLN A 206 -36.35 -1.30 7.56
CA GLN A 206 -36.07 -0.93 6.18
C GLN A 206 -35.06 -1.90 5.53
N PHE A 207 -34.06 -2.37 6.29
CA PHE A 207 -33.03 -3.28 5.78
C PHE A 207 -33.58 -4.68 5.42
N ILE A 208 -34.22 -5.37 6.38
CA ILE A 208 -34.64 -6.77 6.24
C ILE A 208 -35.87 -6.96 5.34
N ASN A 209 -36.67 -5.91 5.14
CA ASN A 209 -37.77 -5.92 4.16
C ASN A 209 -37.32 -5.50 2.75
N SER A 210 -36.05 -5.14 2.55
CA SER A 210 -35.55 -4.77 1.22
C SER A 210 -35.46 -5.98 0.28
N THR A 211 -35.84 -5.81 -0.98
CA THR A 211 -35.75 -6.87 -2.00
C THR A 211 -34.32 -7.38 -2.17
N THR A 212 -33.33 -6.48 -2.06
CA THR A 212 -31.90 -6.83 -2.09
C THR A 212 -31.53 -7.78 -0.96
N TYR A 213 -31.99 -7.52 0.27
CA TYR A 213 -31.73 -8.40 1.41
C TYR A 213 -32.45 -9.75 1.26
N LEU A 214 -33.74 -9.77 0.89
CA LEU A 214 -34.50 -11.01 0.76
C LEU A 214 -33.93 -11.94 -0.33
N HIS A 215 -33.43 -11.39 -1.44
CA HIS A 215 -32.70 -12.16 -2.45
C HIS A 215 -31.39 -12.78 -1.92
N GLN A 216 -30.76 -12.15 -0.92
CA GLN A 216 -29.53 -12.64 -0.29
C GLN A 216 -29.82 -13.72 0.74
N VAL A 217 -30.96 -13.65 1.45
CA VAL A 217 -31.46 -14.74 2.31
C VAL A 217 -31.80 -15.98 1.48
N ASP A 218 -32.44 -15.82 0.32
CA ASP A 218 -32.68 -16.94 -0.61
C ASP A 218 -31.37 -17.53 -1.17
N GLU A 219 -30.40 -16.68 -1.53
CA GLU A 219 -29.08 -17.14 -2.02
C GLU A 219 -28.38 -18.01 -0.97
N VAL A 220 -28.22 -17.52 0.27
CA VAL A 220 -27.56 -18.29 1.34
C VAL A 220 -28.38 -19.51 1.76
N ARG A 221 -29.73 -19.46 1.72
CA ARG A 221 -30.57 -20.65 1.92
C ARG A 221 -30.22 -21.77 0.92
N ARG A 222 -30.10 -21.42 -0.36
CA ARG A 222 -29.86 -22.37 -1.46
C ARG A 222 -28.43 -22.89 -1.54
N VAL A 223 -27.40 -22.07 -1.28
CA VAL A 223 -25.99 -22.53 -1.40
C VAL A 223 -25.23 -22.66 -0.08
N GLY A 224 -25.82 -22.28 1.06
CA GLY A 224 -25.15 -22.27 2.36
C GLY A 224 -25.55 -23.40 3.33
N GLY A 225 -26.64 -24.14 3.06
CA GLY A 225 -27.18 -25.12 4.00
C GLY A 225 -26.35 -26.41 4.15
N ARG A 226 -26.66 -27.24 5.16
CA ARG A 226 -26.08 -28.59 5.31
C ARG A 226 -26.28 -29.45 4.04
N GLU A 227 -25.41 -30.43 3.84
CA GLU A 227 -25.39 -31.28 2.64
C GLU A 227 -26.65 -32.17 2.49
N ASP A 228 -27.35 -32.44 3.59
CA ASP A 228 -28.63 -33.16 3.64
C ASP A 228 -29.88 -32.25 3.53
N TYR A 229 -29.72 -30.92 3.36
CA TYR A 229 -30.84 -29.99 3.22
C TYR A 229 -31.54 -30.14 1.84
N PRO A 230 -32.86 -30.44 1.77
CA PRO A 230 -33.52 -30.84 0.52
C PRO A 230 -33.56 -29.81 -0.63
N ALA A 231 -33.29 -28.53 -0.34
CA ALA A 231 -33.24 -27.45 -1.34
C ALA A 231 -31.84 -26.82 -1.45
N ASN A 232 -30.80 -27.62 -1.22
CA ASN A 232 -29.40 -27.24 -1.40
C ASN A 232 -28.99 -27.38 -2.88
N GLU A 233 -28.49 -26.28 -3.46
CA GLU A 233 -28.00 -26.16 -4.83
C GLU A 233 -26.46 -26.02 -4.89
N ARG A 234 -25.77 -26.07 -3.74
CA ARG A 234 -24.31 -25.94 -3.66
C ARG A 234 -23.60 -27.06 -4.41
N THR A 235 -22.62 -26.72 -5.24
CA THR A 235 -21.80 -27.70 -5.96
C THR A 235 -20.68 -28.29 -5.07
N PRO A 236 -20.13 -29.47 -5.41
CA PRO A 236 -18.99 -30.03 -4.66
C PRO A 236 -17.80 -29.08 -4.58
N GLU A 237 -17.48 -28.36 -5.67
CA GLU A 237 -16.44 -27.32 -5.71
C GLU A 237 -16.71 -26.19 -4.69
N GLN A 238 -17.97 -25.77 -4.55
CA GLN A 238 -18.35 -24.76 -3.56
C GLN A 238 -18.26 -25.28 -2.13
N THR A 239 -18.52 -26.57 -1.89
CA THR A 239 -18.24 -27.23 -0.59
C THR A 239 -16.73 -27.30 -0.31
N GLU A 240 -15.88 -27.54 -1.32
CA GLU A 240 -14.43 -27.47 -1.14
C GLU A 240 -13.93 -26.06 -0.81
N ILE A 241 -14.46 -25.05 -1.50
CA ILE A 241 -14.19 -23.63 -1.23
C ILE A 241 -14.64 -23.24 0.18
N ALA A 242 -15.83 -23.70 0.59
CA ALA A 242 -16.39 -23.45 1.92
C ALA A 242 -15.42 -23.87 3.04
N TRP A 243 -14.97 -25.13 3.01
CA TRP A 243 -14.08 -25.66 4.05
C TRP A 243 -12.64 -25.17 3.93
N PHE A 244 -12.11 -24.96 2.71
CA PHE A 244 -10.71 -24.52 2.55
C PHE A 244 -10.42 -23.17 3.24
N TRP A 245 -11.40 -22.27 3.26
CA TRP A 245 -11.32 -20.96 3.89
C TRP A 245 -12.13 -20.87 5.20
N ALA A 246 -12.43 -22.01 5.84
CA ALA A 246 -13.11 -22.05 7.12
C ALA A 246 -12.16 -21.60 8.26
N ASN A 247 -11.39 -22.53 8.84
CA ASN A 247 -10.44 -22.28 9.93
C ASN A 247 -11.09 -21.51 11.11
N ASP A 248 -12.38 -21.72 11.36
CA ASP A 248 -13.10 -21.10 12.48
C ASP A 248 -12.83 -21.81 13.82
N LEU A 249 -12.40 -23.08 13.76
CA LEU A 249 -12.28 -23.99 14.90
C LEU A 249 -10.98 -23.82 15.69
N ASP A 250 -11.03 -24.01 17.01
CA ASP A 250 -9.84 -24.07 17.87
C ASP A 250 -8.99 -25.32 17.56
N GLY A 251 -7.68 -25.23 17.81
CA GLY A 251 -6.70 -26.18 17.25
C GLY A 251 -6.51 -26.01 15.73
N THR A 252 -6.72 -24.80 15.21
CA THR A 252 -6.25 -24.33 13.90
C THR A 252 -5.61 -22.95 14.08
N TYR A 253 -4.79 -22.52 13.12
CA TYR A 253 -4.15 -21.19 13.12
C TYR A 253 -5.12 -20.01 12.91
N LYS A 254 -6.43 -20.26 12.77
CA LYS A 254 -7.48 -19.26 12.51
C LYS A 254 -7.29 -18.48 11.19
N PRO A 255 -8.26 -17.66 10.75
CA PRO A 255 -8.19 -16.99 9.46
C PRO A 255 -7.01 -16.01 9.29
N PRO A 256 -6.58 -15.26 10.34
CA PRO A 256 -5.34 -14.47 10.26
C PRO A 256 -4.10 -15.35 10.04
N GLY A 257 -3.99 -16.49 10.72
CA GLY A 257 -2.88 -17.41 10.56
C GLY A 257 -2.80 -18.02 9.17
N GLN A 258 -3.95 -18.38 8.57
CA GLN A 258 -4.00 -18.83 7.18
C GLN A 258 -3.37 -17.81 6.22
N LEU A 259 -3.65 -16.51 6.41
CA LEU A 259 -3.13 -15.44 5.56
C LEU A 259 -1.66 -15.10 5.85
N MET A 260 -1.16 -15.34 7.08
CA MET A 260 0.29 -15.28 7.37
C MET A 260 1.04 -16.46 6.73
N GLU A 261 0.49 -17.68 6.77
CA GLU A 261 1.02 -18.84 6.05
C GLU A 261 1.00 -18.63 4.52
N HIS A 262 -0.07 -18.05 3.97
CA HIS A 262 -0.11 -17.68 2.54
C HIS A 262 0.91 -16.59 2.20
N THR A 263 1.26 -15.74 3.17
CA THR A 263 2.35 -14.75 3.03
C THR A 263 3.72 -15.42 3.00
N ARG A 264 3.96 -16.44 3.84
CA ARG A 264 5.16 -17.29 3.80
C ARG A 264 5.33 -17.96 2.43
N ILE A 265 4.30 -18.68 1.98
CA ILE A 265 4.28 -19.39 0.70
C ILE A 265 4.58 -18.45 -0.48
N VAL A 266 3.91 -17.28 -0.54
CA VAL A 266 4.13 -16.31 -1.61
C VAL A 266 5.54 -15.71 -1.54
N ALA A 267 6.03 -15.34 -0.36
CA ALA A 267 7.37 -14.76 -0.20
C ALA A 267 8.49 -15.74 -0.63
N GLU A 268 8.38 -17.01 -0.24
CA GLU A 268 9.28 -18.09 -0.68
C GLU A 268 9.19 -18.30 -2.20
N ARG A 269 7.98 -18.41 -2.75
CA ARG A 269 7.77 -18.66 -4.19
C ARG A 269 8.17 -17.47 -5.07
N ARG A 270 8.17 -16.26 -4.52
CA ARG A 270 8.70 -15.03 -5.15
C ARG A 270 10.21 -14.82 -4.90
N GLY A 271 10.85 -15.65 -4.06
CA GLY A 271 12.29 -15.65 -3.84
C GLY A 271 12.83 -14.57 -2.87
N LEU A 272 11.99 -14.06 -1.97
CA LEU A 272 12.33 -12.92 -1.10
C LEU A 272 13.40 -13.28 -0.07
N GLY A 273 14.33 -12.35 0.15
CA GLY A 273 15.27 -12.36 1.26
C GLY A 273 14.59 -12.03 2.60
N GLN A 274 15.31 -12.29 3.69
CA GLN A 274 14.81 -12.10 5.06
C GLN A 274 14.37 -10.65 5.34
N ASP A 275 15.13 -9.65 4.87
CA ASP A 275 14.78 -8.23 5.03
C ASP A 275 13.48 -7.85 4.29
N GLU A 276 13.25 -8.44 3.11
CA GLU A 276 12.05 -8.22 2.30
C GLU A 276 10.82 -8.89 2.93
N LYS A 277 11.00 -10.10 3.48
CA LYS A 277 10.01 -10.80 4.31
C LYS A 277 9.66 -9.99 5.56
N ALA A 278 10.63 -9.46 6.29
CA ALA A 278 10.37 -8.67 7.49
C ALA A 278 9.44 -7.47 7.20
N MET A 279 9.66 -6.77 6.08
CA MET A 279 8.77 -5.72 5.59
C MET A 279 7.37 -6.26 5.19
N LEU A 280 7.32 -7.34 4.39
CA LEU A 280 6.05 -7.89 3.88
C LEU A 280 5.17 -8.41 5.02
N PHE A 281 5.72 -9.22 5.91
CA PHE A 281 5.02 -9.78 7.07
C PHE A 281 4.54 -8.67 8.02
N ALA A 282 5.34 -7.62 8.25
CA ALA A 282 4.89 -6.47 9.04
C ALA A 282 3.69 -5.76 8.39
N ARG A 283 3.74 -5.46 7.08
CA ARG A 283 2.61 -4.83 6.38
C ARG A 283 1.35 -5.70 6.41
N VAL A 284 1.47 -7.01 6.14
CA VAL A 284 0.33 -7.93 6.17
C VAL A 284 -0.25 -8.00 7.58
N ALA A 285 0.57 -8.26 8.60
CA ALA A 285 0.09 -8.43 9.96
C ALA A 285 -0.59 -7.16 10.51
N LEU A 286 -0.03 -5.97 10.23
CA LEU A 286 -0.65 -4.69 10.59
C LEU A 286 -1.99 -4.46 9.87
N ALA A 287 -2.06 -4.78 8.57
CA ALA A 287 -3.32 -4.68 7.82
C ALA A 287 -4.37 -5.68 8.30
N LEU A 288 -3.99 -6.90 8.70
CA LEU A 288 -4.89 -7.87 9.32
C LEU A 288 -5.40 -7.39 10.69
N ALA A 289 -4.54 -6.80 11.54
CA ALA A 289 -4.98 -6.26 12.82
C ALA A 289 -5.98 -5.10 12.65
N ASP A 290 -5.68 -4.11 11.83
CA ASP A 290 -6.59 -2.98 11.59
C ASP A 290 -7.86 -3.41 10.85
N ALA A 291 -7.80 -4.43 9.97
CA ALA A 291 -8.96 -5.07 9.37
C ALA A 291 -9.86 -5.75 10.42
N SER A 292 -9.29 -6.36 11.46
CA SER A 292 -10.08 -6.92 12.57
C SER A 292 -10.81 -5.84 13.35
N ILE A 293 -10.17 -4.70 13.60
CA ILE A 293 -10.76 -3.57 14.33
C ILE A 293 -11.88 -2.95 13.49
N ALA A 294 -11.65 -2.69 12.21
CA ALA A 294 -12.66 -2.13 11.32
C ALA A 294 -13.86 -3.07 11.07
N ALA A 295 -13.62 -4.39 10.95
CA ALA A 295 -14.70 -5.37 10.83
C ALA A 295 -15.55 -5.46 12.11
N TRP A 296 -14.93 -5.43 13.29
CA TRP A 296 -15.68 -5.46 14.56
C TRP A 296 -16.37 -4.12 14.88
N ASP A 297 -15.81 -2.99 14.45
CA ASP A 297 -16.47 -1.68 14.50
C ASP A 297 -17.78 -1.68 13.69
N ASN A 298 -17.78 -2.24 12.48
CA ASN A 298 -19.02 -2.37 11.72
C ASN A 298 -20.02 -3.35 12.37
N LYS A 299 -19.54 -4.43 12.99
CA LYS A 299 -20.37 -5.50 13.56
C LYS A 299 -21.11 -5.12 14.84
N PHE A 300 -20.54 -4.23 15.66
CA PHE A 300 -20.99 -3.99 17.03
C PHE A 300 -21.14 -2.50 17.40
N LEU A 301 -20.72 -1.59 16.52
CA LEU A 301 -20.75 -0.13 16.74
C LEU A 301 -21.45 0.60 15.58
N SER A 302 -22.26 -0.11 14.79
CA SER A 302 -23.09 0.45 13.71
C SER A 302 -24.57 0.52 14.11
N PRO A 303 -25.45 1.14 13.30
CA PRO A 303 -26.89 1.09 13.55
C PRO A 303 -27.56 -0.26 13.20
N ILE A 304 -26.82 -1.24 12.64
CA ILE A 304 -27.36 -2.53 12.20
C ILE A 304 -26.36 -3.66 12.53
N ASP A 305 -26.47 -4.17 13.75
CA ASP A 305 -25.72 -5.34 14.20
C ASP A 305 -26.46 -6.61 13.72
N LEU A 306 -26.29 -6.90 12.42
CA LEU A 306 -27.15 -7.83 11.66
C LEU A 306 -27.10 -9.30 12.13
N TRP A 307 -28.26 -9.94 12.23
CA TRP A 307 -28.40 -11.38 12.51
C TRP A 307 -27.83 -12.32 11.43
N ARG A 308 -27.63 -13.59 11.81
CA ARG A 308 -26.96 -14.59 10.96
C ARG A 308 -27.95 -15.26 9.99
N PRO A 309 -27.46 -15.89 8.91
CA PRO A 309 -28.32 -16.60 7.97
C PRO A 309 -29.22 -17.66 8.63
N VAL A 310 -28.78 -18.31 9.71
CA VAL A 310 -29.60 -19.29 10.44
C VAL A 310 -30.89 -18.67 11.00
N ASP A 311 -30.81 -17.47 11.57
CA ASP A 311 -31.97 -16.71 12.06
C ASP A 311 -32.84 -16.21 10.89
N ALA A 312 -32.18 -15.64 9.87
CA ALA A 312 -32.83 -14.99 8.74
C ALA A 312 -33.59 -15.97 7.83
N VAL A 313 -33.02 -17.15 7.58
CA VAL A 313 -33.63 -18.17 6.74
C VAL A 313 -34.83 -18.80 7.45
N GLU A 314 -34.72 -19.15 8.73
CA GLU A 314 -35.87 -19.70 9.48
C GLU A 314 -36.98 -18.65 9.65
N HIS A 315 -36.63 -17.35 9.77
CA HIS A 315 -37.63 -16.28 9.75
C HIS A 315 -38.33 -16.13 8.39
N ALA A 316 -37.58 -16.08 7.28
CA ALA A 316 -38.14 -15.86 5.95
C ALA A 316 -38.84 -17.11 5.38
N TYR A 317 -38.47 -18.30 5.86
CA TYR A 317 -38.98 -19.60 5.43
C TYR A 317 -39.37 -20.45 6.64
N LEU A 318 -40.40 -20.03 7.37
CA LEU A 318 -40.89 -20.70 8.58
C LEU A 318 -41.07 -22.22 8.40
N GLY A 319 -40.43 -23.00 9.26
CA GLY A 319 -40.43 -24.47 9.22
C GLY A 319 -39.40 -25.07 8.25
N ALA A 320 -38.54 -24.27 7.61
CA ALA A 320 -37.46 -24.78 6.77
C ALA A 320 -36.51 -25.71 7.52
N SER A 321 -36.39 -25.57 8.85
CA SER A 321 -35.46 -26.34 9.68
C SER A 321 -34.02 -26.23 9.17
N TRP A 322 -33.69 -25.07 8.62
CA TRP A 322 -32.43 -24.84 7.90
C TRP A 322 -31.27 -24.72 8.88
N GLN A 323 -30.12 -25.26 8.49
CA GLN A 323 -28.87 -25.22 9.25
C GLN A 323 -27.71 -24.96 8.28
N PRO A 324 -26.68 -24.19 8.68
CA PRO A 324 -25.52 -23.89 7.84
C PRO A 324 -24.66 -25.14 7.59
N LEU A 325 -23.87 -25.14 6.50
CA LEU A 325 -22.82 -26.14 6.28
C LEU A 325 -21.75 -26.10 7.38
N SER A 326 -21.41 -24.90 7.87
CA SER A 326 -20.41 -24.72 8.93
C SER A 326 -20.77 -25.52 10.19
N ALA A 327 -19.76 -26.22 10.74
CA ALA A 327 -19.96 -27.22 11.78
C ALA A 327 -18.74 -27.30 12.73
N ASP A 328 -18.93 -27.93 13.88
CA ASP A 328 -17.85 -28.37 14.76
C ASP A 328 -17.17 -29.65 14.26
N ARG A 329 -16.09 -30.07 14.93
CA ARG A 329 -15.34 -31.31 14.61
C ARG A 329 -16.18 -32.60 14.70
N ASN A 330 -17.38 -32.55 15.30
CA ASN A 330 -18.31 -33.67 15.44
C ASN A 330 -19.44 -33.66 14.37
N GLY A 331 -19.56 -32.58 13.59
CA GLY A 331 -20.63 -32.37 12.61
C GLY A 331 -21.87 -31.65 13.14
N ASN A 332 -21.84 -31.12 14.37
CA ASN A 332 -22.90 -30.26 14.90
C ASN A 332 -22.86 -28.90 14.18
N PRO A 333 -24.00 -28.28 13.82
CA PRO A 333 -24.02 -26.96 13.18
C PRO A 333 -23.30 -25.90 14.05
N LEU A 334 -22.52 -25.05 13.40
CA LEU A 334 -21.76 -23.97 14.04
C LEU A 334 -22.03 -22.65 13.33
N THR A 335 -22.28 -21.59 14.09
CA THR A 335 -22.30 -20.22 13.57
C THR A 335 -21.42 -19.35 14.48
N PRO A 336 -20.45 -18.59 13.95
CA PRO A 336 -19.55 -17.81 14.79
C PRO A 336 -20.28 -16.72 15.59
N CYS A 337 -20.05 -16.69 16.91
CA CYS A 337 -20.82 -15.93 17.90
C CYS A 337 -20.61 -14.40 17.85
N PHE A 338 -20.99 -13.78 16.73
CA PHE A 338 -20.94 -12.34 16.51
C PHE A 338 -21.82 -11.96 15.30
N PRO A 339 -22.27 -10.69 15.18
CA PRO A 339 -23.09 -10.20 14.07
C PRO A 339 -22.49 -10.48 12.68
N ALA A 340 -23.36 -10.53 11.67
CA ALA A 340 -23.01 -10.92 10.30
C ALA A 340 -22.24 -9.82 9.55
N TRP A 341 -22.83 -8.64 9.39
CA TRP A 341 -22.30 -7.59 8.49
C TRP A 341 -21.16 -6.78 9.16
N VAL A 342 -19.96 -6.65 8.58
CA VAL A 342 -19.38 -7.29 7.38
C VAL A 342 -18.65 -8.60 7.70
N SER A 343 -18.32 -9.41 6.69
CA SER A 343 -17.58 -10.65 6.90
C SER A 343 -16.13 -10.39 7.34
N GLY A 344 -15.75 -10.95 8.49
CA GLY A 344 -14.38 -10.84 9.02
C GLY A 344 -13.36 -11.44 8.06
N HIS A 345 -13.57 -12.68 7.60
CA HIS A 345 -12.76 -13.35 6.58
C HIS A 345 -12.54 -12.50 5.33
N ALA A 346 -13.60 -11.97 4.73
CA ALA A 346 -13.47 -11.13 3.54
C ALA A 346 -12.72 -9.83 3.82
N THR A 347 -12.86 -9.25 5.02
CA THR A 347 -12.10 -8.06 5.42
C THR A 347 -10.61 -8.38 5.59
N PHE A 348 -10.27 -9.49 6.24
CA PHE A 348 -8.89 -9.98 6.33
C PHE A 348 -8.30 -10.30 4.95
N ALA A 349 -9.05 -10.97 4.07
CA ALA A 349 -8.60 -11.36 2.74
C ALA A 349 -8.45 -10.17 1.79
N GLY A 350 -9.34 -9.17 1.87
CA GLY A 350 -9.18 -7.87 1.20
C GLY A 350 -7.93 -7.13 1.68
N ALA A 351 -7.65 -7.13 2.99
CA ALA A 351 -6.45 -6.51 3.54
C ALA A 351 -5.17 -7.23 3.08
N TRP A 352 -5.13 -8.56 3.14
CA TRP A 352 -4.02 -9.37 2.66
C TRP A 352 -3.75 -9.14 1.16
N SER A 353 -4.79 -9.27 0.33
CA SER A 353 -4.68 -9.10 -1.12
C SER A 353 -4.29 -7.67 -1.49
N GLY A 354 -4.86 -6.66 -0.82
CA GLY A 354 -4.52 -5.26 -1.04
C GLY A 354 -3.07 -4.92 -0.67
N VAL A 355 -2.51 -5.54 0.38
CA VAL A 355 -1.09 -5.37 0.73
C VAL A 355 -0.21 -6.09 -0.29
N MET A 356 -0.55 -7.32 -0.67
CA MET A 356 0.19 -8.11 -1.66
C MET A 356 0.28 -7.39 -3.01
N GLN A 357 -0.86 -6.91 -3.53
CA GLN A 357 -0.94 -6.15 -4.78
C GLN A 357 -0.05 -4.90 -4.75
N ARG A 358 -0.08 -4.13 -3.66
CA ARG A 358 0.69 -2.90 -3.50
C ARG A 358 2.17 -3.14 -3.18
N TYR A 359 2.53 -4.28 -2.60
CA TYR A 359 3.92 -4.69 -2.39
C TYR A 359 4.57 -5.14 -3.70
N PHE A 360 3.92 -6.01 -4.46
CA PHE A 360 4.47 -6.59 -5.70
C PHE A 360 4.20 -5.76 -6.96
N GLY A 361 3.36 -4.72 -6.89
CA GLY A 361 2.97 -3.91 -8.06
C GLY A 361 2.14 -4.68 -9.09
N THR A 362 1.51 -5.79 -8.70
CA THR A 362 0.75 -6.68 -9.60
C THR A 362 -0.26 -7.51 -8.82
N ASP A 363 -1.38 -7.84 -9.45
CA ASP A 363 -2.37 -8.80 -8.93
C ASP A 363 -1.96 -10.26 -9.14
N GLN A 364 -0.92 -10.54 -9.92
CA GLN A 364 -0.41 -11.90 -10.15
C GLN A 364 0.23 -12.46 -8.87
N ILE A 365 -0.16 -13.66 -8.45
CA ILE A 365 0.39 -14.29 -7.23
C ILE A 365 1.78 -14.90 -7.47
N GLY A 366 1.97 -15.60 -8.60
CA GLY A 366 3.27 -16.08 -9.06
C GLY A 366 4.09 -15.02 -9.82
N THR A 367 5.22 -15.40 -10.41
CA THR A 367 6.11 -14.47 -11.13
C THR A 367 5.72 -14.27 -12.60
N THR A 368 4.85 -15.13 -13.15
CA THR A 368 4.25 -14.96 -14.49
C THR A 368 2.71 -14.93 -14.44
N PRO A 369 2.02 -14.41 -15.48
CA PRO A 369 0.55 -14.38 -15.54
C PRO A 369 -0.11 -15.77 -15.53
N THR A 370 0.64 -16.82 -15.86
CA THR A 370 0.19 -18.22 -15.92
C THR A 370 0.61 -19.05 -14.72
N ASP A 371 1.43 -18.49 -13.83
CA ASP A 371 1.90 -19.21 -12.65
C ASP A 371 0.76 -19.49 -11.68
N ARG A 372 0.63 -20.75 -11.28
CA ARG A 372 -0.25 -21.14 -10.18
C ARG A 372 0.57 -21.30 -8.91
N VAL A 373 0.16 -20.63 -7.84
CA VAL A 373 0.70 -20.79 -6.49
C VAL A 373 -0.32 -21.58 -5.67
N GLU A 374 0.14 -22.68 -5.08
CA GLU A 374 -0.66 -23.50 -4.18
C GLU A 374 -0.63 -22.92 -2.77
N LEU A 375 -1.80 -22.49 -2.30
CA LEU A 375 -2.04 -22.01 -0.94
C LEU A 375 -2.64 -23.16 -0.11
N THR A 376 -2.39 -23.18 1.20
CA THR A 376 -2.72 -24.29 2.11
C THR A 376 -3.94 -24.02 3.00
N THR A 377 -4.47 -25.08 3.62
CA THR A 377 -5.43 -25.00 4.74
C THR A 377 -5.22 -26.14 5.73
N GLU A 378 -5.41 -25.86 7.02
CA GLU A 378 -5.40 -26.87 8.10
C GLU A 378 -6.78 -27.12 8.72
N ASP A 379 -7.85 -26.61 8.09
CA ASP A 379 -9.21 -26.86 8.53
C ASP A 379 -9.54 -28.36 8.52
N PRO A 380 -10.05 -28.95 9.62
CA PRO A 380 -10.25 -30.40 9.72
C PRO A 380 -11.32 -30.97 8.77
N HIS A 381 -12.22 -30.13 8.24
CA HIS A 381 -13.23 -30.54 7.27
C HIS A 381 -12.71 -30.45 5.82
N ALA A 382 -11.68 -29.62 5.57
CA ALA A 382 -10.92 -29.59 4.33
C ALA A 382 -9.92 -30.77 4.25
N THR A 383 -10.46 -32.00 4.35
CA THR A 383 -9.70 -33.22 4.65
C THR A 383 -8.49 -33.47 3.74
N THR A 384 -7.44 -34.01 4.38
CA THR A 384 -6.04 -34.01 3.92
C THR A 384 -5.76 -34.76 2.63
N VAL A 385 -4.72 -34.33 1.92
CA VAL A 385 -4.16 -35.04 0.76
C VAL A 385 -3.65 -36.43 1.18
N PRO A 386 -3.88 -37.50 0.40
CA PRO A 386 -3.32 -38.83 0.67
C PRO A 386 -1.80 -38.78 0.83
N GLY A 387 -1.32 -39.02 2.06
CA GLY A 387 0.08 -38.80 2.46
C GLY A 387 0.26 -37.93 3.71
N GLY A 388 -0.80 -37.25 4.18
CA GLY A 388 -0.79 -36.51 5.44
C GLY A 388 -0.37 -35.04 5.31
N GLY A 389 -0.56 -34.44 4.14
CA GLY A 389 -0.35 -33.01 3.91
C GLY A 389 -1.65 -32.20 3.99
N PHE A 390 -1.50 -30.91 4.33
CA PHE A 390 -2.56 -29.90 4.22
C PHE A 390 -3.16 -29.86 2.81
N LYS A 391 -4.47 -29.63 2.71
CA LYS A 391 -5.13 -29.48 1.40
C LYS A 391 -4.67 -28.18 0.73
N THR A 392 -4.38 -28.23 -0.56
CA THR A 392 -3.97 -27.07 -1.35
C THR A 392 -5.02 -26.63 -2.36
N ARG A 393 -5.03 -25.32 -2.68
CA ARG A 393 -5.78 -24.73 -3.82
C ARG A 393 -4.87 -23.77 -4.58
N ALA A 394 -4.98 -23.78 -5.92
CA ALA A 394 -3.96 -23.24 -6.81
C ALA A 394 -4.42 -21.96 -7.55
N PHE A 395 -3.97 -20.79 -7.12
CA PHE A 395 -4.43 -19.48 -7.60
C PHE A 395 -3.45 -18.83 -8.59
N THR A 396 -3.95 -17.95 -9.46
CA THR A 396 -3.15 -17.09 -10.36
C THR A 396 -3.14 -15.62 -9.95
N THR A 397 -4.11 -15.15 -9.15
CA THR A 397 -4.16 -13.77 -8.64
C THR A 397 -4.50 -13.65 -7.16
N PHE A 398 -4.04 -12.56 -6.53
CA PHE A 398 -4.37 -12.20 -5.15
C PHE A 398 -5.86 -11.84 -5.01
N SER A 399 -6.42 -11.11 -5.98
CA SER A 399 -7.84 -10.79 -6.07
C SER A 399 -8.71 -12.05 -6.15
N GLY A 400 -8.27 -13.06 -6.91
CA GLY A 400 -8.97 -14.34 -7.07
C GLY A 400 -8.99 -15.15 -5.77
N ALA A 401 -7.85 -15.26 -5.08
CA ALA A 401 -7.76 -15.90 -3.76
C ALA A 401 -8.65 -15.20 -2.72
N ALA A 402 -8.58 -13.87 -2.62
CA ALA A 402 -9.39 -13.12 -1.67
C ALA A 402 -10.89 -13.18 -1.99
N ARG A 403 -11.27 -13.18 -3.27
CA ARG A 403 -12.66 -13.36 -3.68
C ARG A 403 -13.18 -14.75 -3.35
N GLU A 404 -12.38 -15.78 -3.55
CA GLU A 404 -12.75 -17.15 -3.17
C GLU A 404 -12.93 -17.28 -1.64
N ASN A 405 -12.02 -16.68 -0.86
CA ASN A 405 -12.16 -16.57 0.60
C ASN A 405 -13.48 -15.88 0.99
N ALA A 406 -13.82 -14.75 0.38
CA ALA A 406 -15.07 -14.04 0.66
C ALA A 406 -16.31 -14.88 0.33
N LEU A 407 -16.29 -15.64 -0.78
CA LEU A 407 -17.40 -16.49 -1.22
C LEU A 407 -17.54 -17.78 -0.40
N SER A 408 -16.46 -18.32 0.18
CA SER A 408 -16.53 -19.47 1.08
C SER A 408 -17.55 -19.29 2.21
N ARG A 409 -17.71 -18.06 2.70
CA ARG A 409 -18.55 -17.72 3.84
C ARG A 409 -20.05 -17.75 3.52
N LEU A 410 -20.39 -17.54 2.25
CA LEU A 410 -21.72 -17.79 1.69
C LEU A 410 -21.98 -19.29 1.58
N PHE A 411 -21.02 -20.06 1.05
CA PHE A 411 -21.14 -21.51 0.87
C PHE A 411 -21.13 -22.32 2.18
N LEU A 412 -20.50 -21.78 3.23
CA LEU A 412 -20.59 -22.24 4.62
C LEU A 412 -21.93 -21.93 5.30
N GLY A 413 -22.75 -21.03 4.73
CA GLY A 413 -24.03 -20.61 5.32
C GLY A 413 -23.93 -19.61 6.46
N VAL A 414 -22.79 -18.95 6.67
CA VAL A 414 -22.57 -18.06 7.83
C VAL A 414 -22.59 -16.56 7.52
N HIS A 415 -22.61 -16.18 6.23
CA HIS A 415 -22.65 -14.80 5.75
C HIS A 415 -23.51 -14.64 4.49
N TYR A 416 -24.00 -13.42 4.27
CA TYR A 416 -24.62 -13.01 3.01
C TYR A 416 -23.54 -12.65 1.96
N ARG A 417 -23.86 -12.61 0.66
CA ARG A 417 -22.86 -12.24 -0.36
C ARG A 417 -22.35 -10.81 -0.18
N PHE A 418 -23.21 -9.85 0.19
CA PHE A 418 -22.79 -8.46 0.43
C PHE A 418 -21.78 -8.31 1.58
N ASP A 419 -21.90 -9.11 2.64
CA ASP A 419 -20.93 -9.15 3.76
C ASP A 419 -19.51 -9.40 3.26
N GLY A 420 -19.37 -10.22 2.21
CA GLY A 420 -18.10 -10.75 1.72
C GLY A 420 -17.65 -10.14 0.39
N ASP A 421 -18.27 -10.57 -0.71
CA ASP A 421 -17.92 -10.32 -2.12
C ASP A 421 -17.99 -8.83 -2.54
N ARG A 422 -18.42 -7.96 -1.60
CA ARG A 422 -18.54 -6.51 -1.77
C ARG A 422 -17.96 -5.76 -0.57
N ASP A 423 -18.67 -5.74 0.55
CA ASP A 423 -18.40 -4.76 1.61
C ASP A 423 -17.14 -5.13 2.42
N GLY A 424 -16.99 -6.40 2.80
CA GLY A 424 -15.80 -6.89 3.51
C GLY A 424 -14.52 -6.75 2.69
N LEU A 425 -14.52 -7.20 1.42
CA LEU A 425 -13.35 -7.05 0.53
C LEU A 425 -12.93 -5.58 0.35
N ALA A 426 -13.89 -4.67 0.15
CA ALA A 426 -13.62 -3.25 -0.01
C ALA A 426 -13.10 -2.60 1.29
N LEU A 427 -13.66 -2.97 2.45
CA LEU A 427 -13.17 -2.53 3.76
C LEU A 427 -11.71 -2.96 3.99
N GLY A 428 -11.39 -4.21 3.65
CA GLY A 428 -10.03 -4.75 3.73
C GLY A 428 -9.04 -4.01 2.84
N ASP A 429 -9.38 -3.78 1.56
CA ASP A 429 -8.47 -3.09 0.63
C ASP A 429 -8.21 -1.63 1.01
N ASN A 430 -9.20 -0.93 1.57
CA ASN A 430 -9.02 0.42 2.12
C ASN A 430 -8.01 0.44 3.28
N VAL A 431 -8.10 -0.52 4.22
CA VAL A 431 -7.10 -0.69 5.29
C VAL A 431 -5.72 -0.99 4.70
N ALA A 432 -5.63 -1.87 3.70
CA ALA A 432 -4.36 -2.17 3.03
C ALA A 432 -3.74 -0.96 2.32
N ALA A 433 -4.56 -0.08 1.74
CA ALA A 433 -4.11 1.17 1.14
C ALA A 433 -3.49 2.09 2.20
N ALA A 434 -4.13 2.24 3.37
CA ALA A 434 -3.61 3.01 4.49
C ALA A 434 -2.25 2.45 4.96
N VAL A 435 -2.15 1.16 5.26
CA VAL A 435 -0.90 0.49 5.69
C VAL A 435 0.21 0.64 4.64
N SER A 436 -0.11 0.47 3.36
CA SER A 436 0.86 0.62 2.27
C SER A 436 1.36 2.05 2.08
N SER A 437 0.60 3.05 2.53
CA SER A 437 0.96 4.48 2.48
C SER A 437 1.67 5.01 3.73
N SER A 438 1.72 4.21 4.81
CA SER A 438 2.13 4.68 6.14
C SER A 438 3.62 5.06 6.22
N PRO A 439 3.99 6.27 6.70
CA PRO A 439 5.38 6.68 6.85
C PRO A 439 6.18 5.72 7.76
N GLY A 440 7.30 5.21 7.25
CA GLY A 440 8.13 4.18 7.91
C GLY A 440 7.83 2.73 7.46
N LEU A 441 6.66 2.50 6.85
CA LEU A 441 6.29 1.24 6.20
C LEU A 441 6.20 1.35 4.68
N ALA A 442 5.98 2.56 4.13
CA ALA A 442 5.99 2.82 2.69
C ALA A 442 7.34 2.47 2.04
N ASN A 443 7.33 2.13 0.75
CA ASN A 443 8.55 1.94 -0.04
C ASN A 443 9.31 3.28 -0.16
N GLY A 444 10.31 3.50 0.71
CA GLY A 444 11.22 4.66 0.71
C GLY A 444 12.16 4.67 -0.49
N LEU A 445 11.58 4.88 -1.67
CA LEU A 445 12.19 4.87 -3.00
C LEU A 445 11.75 6.13 -3.79
N GLY A 446 11.69 7.29 -3.13
CA GLY A 446 11.51 8.57 -3.80
C GLY A 446 12.85 8.96 -4.45
N PRO A 447 12.97 8.90 -5.80
CA PRO A 447 14.21 9.30 -6.44
C PRO A 447 14.38 10.82 -6.33
N THR A 448 15.60 11.30 -6.13
CA THR A 448 15.95 12.71 -6.38
C THR A 448 16.60 12.84 -7.75
N GLY A 449 16.49 14.01 -8.36
CA GLY A 449 17.04 14.27 -9.69
C GLY A 449 17.77 15.60 -9.73
N VAL A 450 18.75 15.71 -10.62
CA VAL A 450 19.46 16.96 -10.91
C VAL A 450 19.99 16.94 -12.35
N VAL A 451 19.95 18.09 -13.01
CA VAL A 451 20.62 18.29 -14.31
C VAL A 451 22.02 18.81 -14.05
N TRP A 452 23.03 18.16 -14.63
CA TRP A 452 24.44 18.56 -14.51
C TRP A 452 25.13 18.36 -15.85
N ARG A 453 25.83 19.39 -16.35
CA ARG A 453 26.59 19.34 -17.61
C ARG A 453 25.79 18.79 -18.81
N ASP A 454 24.52 19.20 -18.89
CA ASP A 454 23.54 18.83 -19.93
C ASP A 454 23.09 17.35 -19.91
N GLU A 455 23.42 16.64 -18.82
CA GLU A 455 23.03 15.26 -18.53
C GLU A 455 22.01 15.25 -17.38
N GLN A 456 21.14 14.24 -17.35
CA GLN A 456 20.16 14.07 -16.26
C GLN A 456 20.65 12.98 -15.31
N HIS A 457 20.79 13.31 -14.04
CA HIS A 457 21.22 12.40 -12.98
C HIS A 457 20.05 12.15 -12.04
N MET A 458 19.74 10.89 -11.79
CA MET A 458 18.71 10.44 -10.85
C MET A 458 19.37 9.55 -9.80
N PHE A 459 19.08 9.81 -8.54
CA PHE A 459 19.63 9.08 -7.41
C PHE A 459 18.50 8.50 -6.57
N THR A 460 18.66 7.25 -6.13
CA THR A 460 17.67 6.57 -5.29
C THR A 460 18.36 5.62 -4.32
N ARG A 461 17.59 5.12 -3.34
CA ARG A 461 18.03 4.09 -2.42
C ARG A 461 17.82 2.72 -3.07
N GLY A 462 18.88 1.94 -3.27
CA GLY A 462 18.77 0.55 -3.70
C GLY A 462 18.10 -0.32 -2.63
N VAL A 463 17.59 -1.51 -3.00
CA VAL A 463 16.97 -2.44 -2.04
C VAL A 463 17.90 -2.78 -0.87
N ASN A 464 19.19 -2.97 -1.16
CA ASN A 464 20.26 -3.22 -0.18
C ASN A 464 20.68 -1.97 0.63
N GLY A 465 20.00 -0.83 0.45
CA GLY A 465 20.31 0.44 1.08
C GLY A 465 21.47 1.22 0.47
N THR A 466 22.05 0.77 -0.64
CA THR A 466 23.09 1.50 -1.38
C THR A 466 22.54 2.78 -2.03
N LEU A 467 23.41 3.77 -2.29
CA LEU A 467 23.07 4.91 -3.14
C LEU A 467 23.22 4.51 -4.61
N GLU A 468 22.11 4.36 -5.32
CA GLU A 468 22.07 4.03 -6.74
C GLU A 468 21.97 5.30 -7.59
N HIS A 469 22.68 5.32 -8.72
CA HIS A 469 22.80 6.46 -9.63
C HIS A 469 22.45 6.03 -11.06
N TYR A 470 21.50 6.72 -11.67
CA TYR A 470 21.09 6.58 -13.06
C TYR A 470 21.41 7.88 -13.79
N ARG A 471 22.10 7.79 -14.92
CA ARG A 471 22.54 8.93 -15.71
C ARG A 471 22.04 8.80 -17.15
N TYR A 472 21.25 9.75 -17.61
CA TYR A 472 20.91 9.93 -19.02
C TYR A 472 21.94 10.88 -19.65
N GLY A 473 22.85 10.32 -20.44
CA GLY A 473 23.97 11.05 -21.05
C GLY A 473 23.56 11.88 -22.27
N THR A 474 24.48 12.75 -22.70
CA THR A 474 24.34 13.50 -23.97
C THR A 474 24.32 12.59 -25.22
N ASP A 475 24.80 11.35 -25.07
CA ASP A 475 24.69 10.24 -26.03
C ASP A 475 23.28 9.62 -26.12
N ARG A 476 22.34 10.06 -25.26
CA ARG A 476 20.97 9.54 -25.10
C ARG A 476 20.89 8.12 -24.56
N VAL A 477 21.92 7.63 -23.88
CA VAL A 477 21.94 6.33 -23.19
C VAL A 477 21.66 6.54 -21.70
N VAL A 478 20.91 5.62 -21.09
CA VAL A 478 20.82 5.50 -19.62
C VAL A 478 21.93 4.56 -19.15
N SER A 479 22.89 5.08 -18.40
CA SER A 479 23.85 4.28 -17.61
C SER A 479 23.41 4.18 -16.15
N HIS A 480 23.73 3.06 -15.50
CA HIS A 480 23.47 2.82 -14.07
C HIS A 480 24.78 2.41 -13.38
N ASP A 481 25.06 3.03 -12.24
CA ASP A 481 26.14 2.69 -11.31
C ASP A 481 25.70 2.86 -9.85
N SER A 482 26.45 2.27 -8.92
CA SER A 482 26.19 2.40 -7.48
C SER A 482 27.31 3.18 -6.81
N TRP A 483 26.96 4.27 -6.13
CA TRP A 483 27.86 5.08 -5.31
C TRP A 483 28.06 4.46 -3.91
N GLY A 484 27.32 3.39 -3.62
CA GLY A 484 27.53 2.53 -2.46
C GLY A 484 27.15 3.16 -1.13
N GLY A 485 27.84 2.75 -0.07
CA GLY A 485 27.47 3.09 1.30
C GLY A 485 26.14 2.45 1.74
N THR A 486 25.51 3.03 2.76
CA THR A 486 24.23 2.55 3.30
C THR A 486 23.40 3.74 3.76
N ILE A 487 22.33 4.04 3.04
CA ILE A 487 21.42 5.16 3.24
C ILE A 487 20.04 4.69 3.71
N VAL A 488 19.31 5.57 4.38
CA VAL A 488 17.95 5.34 4.87
C VAL A 488 17.09 6.55 4.51
N GLY A 489 15.90 6.31 3.97
CA GLY A 489 15.08 7.36 3.36
C GLY A 489 15.62 7.81 1.99
N ASN A 490 15.09 8.92 1.51
CA ASN A 490 15.40 9.46 0.19
C ASN A 490 16.68 10.33 0.22
N PRO A 491 17.55 10.26 -0.81
CA PRO A 491 18.64 11.21 -1.00
C PRO A 491 18.13 12.55 -1.57
N SER A 492 18.97 13.60 -1.55
CA SER A 492 18.77 14.87 -2.28
C SER A 492 20.04 15.22 -3.05
N ALA A 493 19.92 15.54 -4.34
CA ALA A 493 21.05 15.80 -5.22
C ALA A 493 21.03 17.24 -5.79
N PHE A 494 22.22 17.83 -5.95
CA PHE A 494 22.40 19.18 -6.49
C PHE A 494 23.78 19.35 -7.14
N ALA A 495 23.90 20.31 -8.07
CA ALA A 495 25.17 20.66 -8.72
C ALA A 495 25.81 21.89 -8.06
N SER A 496 27.13 22.08 -8.21
CA SER A 496 27.85 23.28 -7.72
C SER A 496 28.93 23.79 -8.67
N LYS A 497 29.17 25.11 -8.57
CA LYS A 497 30.18 25.88 -9.32
C LYS A 497 31.53 26.03 -8.61
N TYR A 498 31.80 25.16 -7.63
CA TYR A 498 33.07 25.18 -6.90
C TYR A 498 34.23 24.87 -7.87
N GLY A 499 35.04 25.89 -8.19
CA GLY A 499 36.13 25.81 -9.17
C GLY A 499 35.86 26.46 -10.54
N GLY A 500 34.64 26.92 -10.84
CA GLY A 500 34.35 27.68 -12.08
C GLY A 500 32.93 27.45 -12.63
N THR A 501 32.83 26.79 -13.77
CA THR A 501 31.56 26.21 -14.27
C THR A 501 31.08 25.09 -13.34
N ASP A 502 29.91 24.50 -13.60
CA ASP A 502 29.32 23.43 -12.78
C ASP A 502 30.20 22.15 -12.79
N GLN A 503 31.14 22.08 -11.84
CA GLN A 503 32.24 21.12 -11.82
C GLN A 503 32.04 19.98 -10.83
N GLN A 504 31.11 20.09 -9.87
CA GLN A 504 30.84 19.01 -8.92
C GLN A 504 29.34 18.73 -8.80
N LEU A 505 29.01 17.45 -8.83
CA LEU A 505 27.70 16.88 -8.59
C LEU A 505 27.67 16.29 -7.17
N HIS A 506 26.73 16.72 -6.34
CA HIS A 506 26.63 16.36 -4.93
C HIS A 506 25.35 15.58 -4.64
N VAL A 507 25.44 14.67 -3.68
CA VAL A 507 24.28 13.98 -3.10
C VAL A 507 24.40 14.00 -1.58
N MET A 508 23.34 14.46 -0.94
CA MET A 508 23.14 14.40 0.51
C MET A 508 22.20 13.26 0.83
N ALA A 509 22.52 12.49 1.86
CA ALA A 509 21.68 11.41 2.37
C ALA A 509 21.88 11.27 3.88
N ARG A 510 21.03 10.49 4.55
CA ARG A 510 21.31 10.02 5.91
C ARG A 510 21.60 8.54 5.92
N ASP A 511 22.54 8.11 6.75
CA ASP A 511 22.72 6.68 7.04
C ASP A 511 21.76 6.20 8.14
N GLY A 512 21.80 4.90 8.44
CA GLY A 512 21.14 4.35 9.63
C GLY A 512 21.68 4.93 10.94
N GLU A 513 22.89 5.51 10.94
CA GLU A 513 23.45 6.37 12.00
C GLU A 513 22.65 7.66 12.29
N GLY A 514 21.74 8.06 11.38
CA GLY A 514 21.14 9.39 11.37
C GLY A 514 22.14 10.51 11.06
N ARG A 515 23.32 10.20 10.50
CA ARG A 515 24.37 11.16 10.16
C ARG A 515 24.16 11.70 8.76
N LEU A 516 24.43 12.98 8.56
CA LEU A 516 24.45 13.58 7.23
C LEU A 516 25.65 13.07 6.43
N LEU A 517 25.39 12.18 5.47
CA LEU A 517 26.36 11.75 4.48
C LEU A 517 26.41 12.74 3.33
N HIS A 518 27.61 13.05 2.87
CA HIS A 518 27.86 13.78 1.63
C HIS A 518 28.62 12.88 0.67
N TYR A 519 28.10 12.73 -0.54
CA TYR A 519 28.78 12.10 -1.68
C TYR A 519 28.98 13.16 -2.76
N TRP A 520 30.09 13.12 -3.49
CA TRP A 520 30.29 13.99 -4.63
C TRP A 520 31.14 13.37 -5.74
N TRP A 521 30.80 13.74 -6.98
CA TRP A 521 31.56 13.44 -8.18
C TRP A 521 32.12 14.73 -8.79
N ASP A 522 33.39 14.69 -9.15
CA ASP A 522 34.15 15.81 -9.70
C ASP A 522 34.35 15.65 -11.22
N ALA A 523 33.94 16.65 -11.99
CA ALA A 523 34.11 16.68 -13.45
C ALA A 523 35.58 16.59 -13.89
N ALA A 524 36.51 17.08 -13.07
CA ALA A 524 37.94 17.01 -13.32
C ALA A 524 38.57 15.67 -12.86
N THR A 525 37.78 14.77 -12.23
CA THR A 525 38.22 13.40 -11.90
C THR A 525 37.12 12.37 -12.21
N PRO A 526 36.85 12.10 -13.52
CA PRO A 526 35.86 11.10 -13.94
C PRO A 526 36.05 9.74 -13.27
N GLY A 527 34.95 9.09 -12.88
CA GLY A 527 34.96 7.76 -12.26
C GLY A 527 35.43 7.71 -10.81
N THR A 528 35.78 8.83 -10.18
CA THR A 528 36.09 8.89 -8.74
C THR A 528 34.93 9.53 -7.98
N ILE A 529 34.09 8.69 -7.37
CA ILE A 529 33.11 9.11 -6.36
C ILE A 529 33.82 9.31 -5.03
N ARG A 530 33.61 10.47 -4.41
CA ARG A 530 34.12 10.81 -3.08
C ARG A 530 32.96 10.82 -2.09
N ARG A 531 33.24 10.55 -0.81
CA ARG A 531 32.24 10.53 0.27
C ARG A 531 32.88 10.93 1.58
N ASP A 532 32.17 11.72 2.38
CA ASP A 532 32.47 11.95 3.79
C ASP A 532 31.18 12.00 4.64
N VAL A 533 31.28 12.56 5.85
CA VAL A 533 30.17 12.74 6.79
C VAL A 533 30.27 14.15 7.37
N TRP A 534 29.22 14.95 7.17
CA TRP A 534 29.16 16.31 7.70
C TRP A 534 28.83 16.25 9.21
N ALA A 535 29.71 16.84 10.03
CA ALA A 535 29.59 16.79 11.48
C ALA A 535 28.39 17.61 11.97
N GLY A 536 27.62 17.05 12.91
CA GLY A 536 26.43 17.72 13.47
C GLY A 536 25.52 16.79 14.28
N PRO A 537 24.32 17.27 14.66
CA PRO A 537 23.28 16.47 15.32
C PRO A 537 22.76 15.35 14.41
N ARG A 538 22.05 14.38 15.00
CA ARG A 538 21.41 13.29 14.25
C ARG A 538 20.06 13.73 13.66
N ILE A 539 19.80 13.31 12.42
CA ILE A 539 18.64 13.68 11.61
C ILE A 539 17.71 12.48 11.38
N THR A 540 16.41 12.74 11.44
CA THR A 540 15.33 11.76 11.28
C THR A 540 14.39 12.11 10.13
N GLY A 541 14.54 13.30 9.53
CA GLY A 541 14.00 13.59 8.21
C GLY A 541 15.07 13.44 7.14
N ASP A 542 14.63 13.23 5.91
CA ASP A 542 15.47 13.18 4.73
C ASP A 542 16.01 14.59 4.42
N PRO A 543 17.29 14.73 4.00
CA PRO A 543 17.89 16.04 3.79
C PRO A 543 17.45 16.67 2.46
N VAL A 544 17.44 18.00 2.40
CA VAL A 544 17.37 18.78 1.15
C VAL A 544 18.62 19.64 1.02
N GLY A 545 19.31 19.54 -0.11
CA GLY A 545 20.53 20.29 -0.40
C GLY A 545 20.42 21.17 -1.65
N PHE A 546 21.05 22.34 -1.61
CA PHE A 546 21.13 23.28 -2.75
C PHE A 546 22.33 24.24 -2.61
N THR A 547 22.71 24.92 -3.68
CA THR A 547 23.84 25.87 -3.67
C THR A 547 23.42 27.33 -3.73
N TRP A 548 24.21 28.20 -3.08
CA TRP A 548 24.04 29.64 -3.08
C TRP A 548 25.40 30.33 -2.92
N ARG A 549 25.69 31.39 -3.70
CA ARG A 549 26.98 32.14 -3.67
C ARG A 549 28.28 31.27 -3.67
N ASN A 550 28.25 30.09 -4.32
CA ASN A 550 29.30 29.04 -4.33
C ASN A 550 29.49 28.26 -3.00
N GLU A 551 28.64 28.50 -2.02
CA GLU A 551 28.43 27.66 -0.85
C GLU A 551 27.42 26.55 -1.17
N GLN A 552 27.45 25.47 -0.38
CA GLN A 552 26.51 24.34 -0.45
C GLN A 552 25.73 24.33 0.87
N HIS A 553 24.41 24.47 0.83
CA HIS A 553 23.54 24.44 2.01
C HIS A 553 22.76 23.14 2.07
N VAL A 554 22.56 22.61 3.28
CA VAL A 554 21.76 21.41 3.53
C VAL A 554 20.86 21.65 4.73
N PHE A 555 19.60 21.27 4.60
CA PHE A 555 18.61 21.33 5.66
C PHE A 555 18.01 19.95 5.90
N ALA A 556 17.76 19.62 7.17
CA ALA A 556 17.11 18.36 7.54
C ALA A 556 16.35 18.50 8.86
N ARG A 557 15.41 17.59 9.13
CA ARG A 557 14.78 17.48 10.45
C ARG A 557 15.70 16.73 11.41
N GLY A 558 16.17 17.42 12.45
CA GLY A 558 16.87 16.82 13.59
C GLY A 558 15.96 15.90 14.41
N ALA A 559 16.55 14.98 15.20
CA ALA A 559 15.80 13.98 15.97
C ALA A 559 14.72 14.57 16.91
N ASN A 560 14.91 15.80 17.38
CA ASN A 560 13.98 16.50 18.27
C ASN A 560 12.91 17.33 17.51
N GLY A 561 12.76 17.15 16.19
CA GLY A 561 11.87 17.95 15.35
C GLY A 561 12.39 19.35 15.02
N THR A 562 13.64 19.68 15.37
CA THR A 562 14.28 20.93 14.99
C THR A 562 14.65 20.95 13.50
N LEU A 563 14.63 22.12 12.87
CA LEU A 563 15.23 22.34 11.57
C LEU A 563 16.74 22.55 11.76
N GLU A 564 17.54 21.62 11.26
CA GLU A 564 19.00 21.67 11.32
C GLU A 564 19.57 22.09 9.96
N HIS A 565 20.61 22.94 9.99
CA HIS A 565 21.23 23.53 8.81
C HIS A 565 22.74 23.34 8.84
N TRP A 566 23.28 22.87 7.72
CA TRP A 566 24.71 22.83 7.46
C TRP A 566 25.03 23.66 6.22
N TRP A 567 26.24 24.22 6.18
CA TRP A 567 26.77 24.81 4.97
C TRP A 567 28.26 24.53 4.80
N PHE A 568 28.68 24.24 3.58
CA PHE A 568 30.08 24.24 3.18
C PHE A 568 30.38 25.56 2.46
N ALA A 569 31.37 26.31 2.96
CA ALA A 569 31.84 27.53 2.33
C ALA A 569 33.34 27.43 1.93
N PRO A 570 33.74 27.98 0.76
CA PRO A 570 35.12 27.92 0.28
C PRO A 570 36.15 28.47 1.29
N GLY A 571 37.17 27.68 1.60
CA GLY A 571 38.26 28.08 2.50
C GLY A 571 37.96 27.97 4.00
N THR A 572 36.68 27.89 4.41
CA THR A 572 36.29 27.64 5.82
C THR A 572 35.83 26.21 6.07
N GLY A 573 35.33 25.52 5.04
CA GLY A 573 34.84 24.14 5.16
C GLY A 573 33.38 24.07 5.62
N VAL A 574 33.00 22.92 6.18
CA VAL A 574 31.63 22.64 6.68
C VAL A 574 31.39 23.30 8.04
N SER A 575 30.23 23.93 8.19
CA SER A 575 29.71 24.51 9.43
C SER A 575 28.25 24.07 9.67
N HIS A 576 27.76 24.20 10.90
CA HIS A 576 26.42 23.77 11.32
C HIS A 576 25.77 24.81 12.26
N ASN A 577 24.45 24.99 12.15
CA ASN A 577 23.61 25.58 13.18
C ASN A 577 22.18 25.00 13.18
N SER A 578 21.45 25.17 14.29
CA SER A 578 20.03 24.84 14.36
C SER A 578 19.19 26.09 14.11
N TRP A 579 18.18 25.98 13.26
CA TRP A 579 17.13 26.99 13.05
C TRP A 579 15.93 26.76 14.00
N GLY A 580 15.98 25.71 14.82
CA GLY A 580 15.00 25.41 15.86
C GLY A 580 13.64 24.97 15.29
N GLY A 581 12.57 25.29 16.00
CA GLY A 581 11.21 24.92 15.58
C GLY A 581 10.80 23.49 15.96
N SER A 582 9.72 23.01 15.34
CA SER A 582 9.08 21.72 15.64
C SER A 582 8.38 21.19 14.39
N ILE A 583 9.19 20.76 13.41
CA ILE A 583 8.75 20.26 12.11
C ILE A 583 8.48 18.75 12.15
N ALA A 584 7.40 18.32 11.51
CA ALA A 584 6.92 16.93 11.47
C ALA A 584 7.04 16.28 10.08
N GLY A 585 7.21 17.08 9.02
CA GLY A 585 7.61 16.60 7.70
C GLY A 585 9.11 16.73 7.44
N ASN A 586 9.54 16.27 6.26
CA ASN A 586 10.83 16.63 5.69
C ASN A 586 10.80 18.09 5.17
N PRO A 587 11.92 18.84 5.26
CA PRO A 587 12.00 20.19 4.72
C PRO A 587 12.23 20.20 3.20
N SER A 588 11.77 21.28 2.54
CA SER A 588 12.20 21.65 1.19
C SER A 588 12.81 23.06 1.25
N GLY A 589 13.95 23.28 0.58
CA GLY A 589 14.72 24.53 0.70
C GLY A 589 15.22 25.04 -0.64
N PHE A 590 15.33 26.36 -0.75
CA PHE A 590 15.73 27.06 -1.96
C PHE A 590 16.31 28.45 -1.62
N ALA A 591 17.15 28.98 -2.52
CA ALA A 591 17.65 30.35 -2.42
C ALA A 591 16.83 31.32 -3.29
N SER A 592 16.76 32.59 -2.90
CA SER A 592 16.10 33.67 -3.64
C SER A 592 17.00 34.87 -3.86
N ALA A 593 16.85 35.51 -5.03
CA ALA A 593 17.47 36.80 -5.35
C ALA A 593 16.56 38.00 -4.98
N TYR A 594 15.46 37.76 -4.26
CA TYR A 594 14.58 38.82 -3.79
C TYR A 594 15.29 39.76 -2.81
N GLY A 595 15.13 41.07 -3.00
CA GLY A 595 15.81 42.12 -2.23
C GLY A 595 16.99 42.78 -2.97
N GLY A 596 17.56 42.13 -3.99
CA GLY A 596 18.61 42.69 -4.84
C GLY A 596 20.01 42.14 -4.52
N ALA A 597 20.87 42.97 -3.94
CA ALA A 597 22.27 42.60 -3.68
C ALA A 597 22.39 41.49 -2.63
N ASP A 598 21.52 41.51 -1.62
CA ASP A 598 21.42 40.48 -0.59
C ASP A 598 20.30 39.50 -0.87
N GLN A 599 20.65 38.24 -0.72
CA GLN A 599 19.99 37.10 -1.32
C GLN A 599 19.62 36.14 -0.18
N GLN A 600 18.38 35.67 -0.15
CA GLN A 600 17.82 34.99 1.01
C GLN A 600 17.86 33.46 0.84
N LEU A 601 18.03 32.75 1.95
CA LEU A 601 17.82 31.30 2.05
C LEU A 601 16.42 31.07 2.61
N HIS A 602 15.64 30.18 1.99
CA HIS A 602 14.28 29.83 2.44
C HIS A 602 14.14 28.33 2.67
N VAL A 603 13.33 27.97 3.66
CA VAL A 603 12.93 26.58 3.93
C VAL A 603 11.44 26.53 4.23
N MET A 604 10.77 25.55 3.62
CA MET A 604 9.38 25.20 3.83
C MET A 604 9.29 23.85 4.54
N ALA A 605 8.43 23.74 5.55
CA ALA A 605 8.24 22.49 6.28
C ALA A 605 6.81 22.34 6.82
N ARG A 606 6.36 21.10 6.98
CA ARG A 606 5.13 20.74 7.69
C ARG A 606 5.37 20.68 9.20
N ASP A 607 4.47 21.22 10.02
CA ASP A 607 4.40 20.91 11.46
C ASP A 607 3.43 19.77 11.79
N SER A 608 3.34 19.35 13.06
CA SER A 608 2.49 18.24 13.49
C SER A 608 1.00 18.47 13.19
N GLU A 609 0.50 19.69 13.35
CA GLU A 609 -0.86 20.12 13.01
C GLU A 609 -1.13 20.17 11.49
N GLY A 610 -0.11 20.03 10.66
CA GLY A 610 -0.21 20.16 9.20
C GLY A 610 -0.16 21.60 8.70
N ARG A 611 0.37 22.56 9.47
CA ARG A 611 0.60 23.94 8.98
C ARG A 611 1.84 23.99 8.10
N LEU A 612 1.82 24.85 7.08
CA LEU A 612 2.99 25.19 6.27
C LEU A 612 3.81 26.26 7.00
N LEU A 613 4.94 25.85 7.57
CA LEU A 613 5.91 26.74 8.19
C LEU A 613 6.89 27.25 7.13
N HIS A 614 7.18 28.55 7.17
CA HIS A 614 8.25 29.19 6.40
C HIS A 614 9.36 29.63 7.36
N TYR A 615 10.59 29.31 7.02
CA TYR A 615 11.79 29.84 7.66
C TYR A 615 12.63 30.56 6.61
N TRP A 616 13.28 31.66 6.99
CA TRP A 616 14.24 32.31 6.11
C TRP A 616 15.38 33.00 6.85
N TRP A 617 16.49 33.17 6.13
CA TRP A 617 17.69 33.86 6.56
C TRP A 617 18.12 34.84 5.46
N ASP A 618 18.72 35.96 5.88
CA ASP A 618 19.07 37.08 5.02
C ASP A 618 20.53 37.47 5.22
N ALA A 619 21.28 37.54 4.12
CA ALA A 619 22.70 37.91 4.14
C ALA A 619 22.98 39.32 4.70
N ALA A 620 22.00 40.24 4.62
CA ALA A 620 22.09 41.56 5.23
C ALA A 620 21.81 41.55 6.75
N ALA A 621 21.23 40.46 7.28
CA ALA A 621 20.90 40.30 8.70
C ALA A 621 21.37 38.91 9.22
N PRO A 622 22.67 38.57 9.10
CA PRO A 622 23.16 37.19 9.21
C PRO A 622 22.97 36.56 10.60
N ASN A 623 22.77 37.37 11.63
CA ASN A 623 22.51 36.93 13.01
C ASN A 623 21.00 36.72 13.31
N THR A 624 20.12 36.73 12.30
CA THR A 624 18.67 36.61 12.49
C THR A 624 18.06 35.59 11.54
N ILE A 625 17.77 34.40 12.07
CA ILE A 625 16.86 33.44 11.43
C ILE A 625 15.43 33.87 11.74
N ARG A 626 14.58 33.93 10.71
CA ARG A 626 13.18 34.35 10.78
C ARG A 626 12.28 33.17 10.46
N ARG A 627 11.05 33.20 10.98
CA ARG A 627 10.02 32.20 10.68
C ARG A 627 8.62 32.80 10.77
N ASP A 628 7.70 32.28 9.98
CA ASP A 628 6.26 32.49 10.11
C ASP A 628 5.47 31.24 9.66
N VAL A 629 4.17 31.41 9.43
CA VAL A 629 3.26 30.36 8.95
C VAL A 629 2.50 30.91 7.76
N TRP A 630 2.61 30.26 6.61
CA TRP A 630 1.86 30.64 5.43
C TRP A 630 0.40 30.19 5.59
N ALA A 631 -0.53 31.14 5.49
CA ALA A 631 -1.95 30.88 5.70
C ALA A 631 -2.53 30.00 4.56
N GLY A 632 -3.36 29.03 4.92
CA GLY A 632 -3.96 28.10 3.95
C GLY A 632 -4.55 26.85 4.60
N PRO A 633 -4.96 25.86 3.78
CA PRO A 633 -5.39 24.55 4.26
C PRO A 633 -4.27 23.79 4.98
N ARG A 634 -4.65 22.75 5.74
CA ARG A 634 -3.69 21.84 6.38
C ARG A 634 -3.16 20.82 5.37
N ILE A 635 -1.84 20.57 5.43
CA ILE A 635 -1.12 19.68 4.53
C ILE A 635 -0.80 18.33 5.18
N SER A 636 -0.75 17.29 4.36
CA SER A 636 -0.58 15.87 4.71
C SER A 636 0.59 15.20 3.99
N SER A 637 1.34 15.94 3.17
CA SER A 637 2.63 15.53 2.61
C SER A 637 3.75 16.46 3.10
N ASP A 638 4.98 16.14 2.70
CA ASP A 638 6.05 17.14 2.69
C ASP A 638 5.79 18.18 1.59
N PRO A 639 6.25 19.44 1.76
CA PRO A 639 6.16 20.47 0.74
C PRO A 639 7.31 20.37 -0.28
N THR A 640 7.11 20.91 -1.48
CA THR A 640 8.16 21.16 -2.48
C THR A 640 8.14 22.65 -2.85
N GLY A 641 9.28 23.34 -2.74
CA GLY A 641 9.35 24.79 -2.94
C GLY A 641 10.54 25.23 -3.79
N PHE A 642 10.34 26.28 -4.59
CA PHE A 642 11.35 26.83 -5.50
C PHE A 642 11.02 28.28 -5.91
N THR A 643 12.02 29.04 -6.38
CA THR A 643 11.80 30.40 -6.91
C THR A 643 11.62 30.43 -8.42
N TRP A 644 10.73 31.30 -8.89
CA TRP A 644 10.51 31.57 -10.31
C TRP A 644 10.13 33.03 -10.51
N ARG A 645 10.69 33.71 -11.52
CA ARG A 645 10.50 35.15 -11.82
C ARG A 645 10.74 36.15 -10.67
N GLY A 646 11.38 35.73 -9.57
CA GLY A 646 11.57 36.53 -8.36
C GLY A 646 10.45 36.34 -7.30
N GLU A 647 9.46 35.51 -7.62
CA GLU A 647 8.46 34.97 -6.70
C GLU A 647 8.97 33.66 -6.08
N GLN A 648 8.37 33.24 -4.97
CA GLN A 648 8.63 31.96 -4.30
C GLN A 648 7.37 31.10 -4.42
N HIS A 649 7.45 29.88 -4.93
CA HIS A 649 6.32 28.95 -5.07
C HIS A 649 6.50 27.74 -4.16
N VAL A 650 5.39 27.23 -3.63
CA VAL A 650 5.35 26.04 -2.79
C VAL A 650 4.14 25.20 -3.17
N PHE A 651 4.34 23.90 -3.30
CA PHE A 651 3.28 22.92 -3.52
C PHE A 651 3.29 21.87 -2.42
N ALA A 652 2.11 21.39 -2.02
CA ALA A 652 1.94 20.29 -1.07
C ALA A 652 0.59 19.59 -1.29
N ARG A 653 0.41 18.41 -0.70
CA ARG A 653 -0.89 17.73 -0.65
C ARG A 653 -1.69 18.21 0.58
N GLY A 654 -2.94 18.62 0.39
CA GLY A 654 -3.89 18.90 1.48
C GLY A 654 -4.33 17.64 2.25
N GLN A 655 -4.91 17.79 3.45
CA GLN A 655 -5.48 16.66 4.21
C GLN A 655 -6.63 15.95 3.49
N ASN A 656 -7.32 16.64 2.59
CA ASN A 656 -8.33 16.16 1.66
C ASN A 656 -7.75 15.54 0.36
N GLY A 657 -6.42 15.46 0.22
CA GLY A 657 -5.75 14.87 -0.93
C GLY A 657 -5.55 15.79 -2.14
N THR A 658 -6.06 17.03 -2.16
CA THR A 658 -5.85 17.96 -3.29
C THR A 658 -4.42 18.46 -3.38
N LEU A 659 -3.98 18.81 -4.59
CA LEU A 659 -2.76 19.60 -4.79
C LEU A 659 -3.04 21.05 -4.39
N GLU A 660 -2.28 21.55 -3.41
CA GLU A 660 -2.35 22.92 -2.91
C GLU A 660 -1.10 23.70 -3.30
N HIS A 661 -1.26 24.97 -3.66
CA HIS A 661 -0.20 25.86 -4.13
C HIS A 661 -0.23 27.19 -3.37
N TRP A 662 0.93 27.61 -2.89
CA TRP A 662 1.17 28.93 -2.34
C TRP A 662 2.23 29.64 -3.15
N TRP A 663 2.14 30.96 -3.23
CA TRP A 663 3.21 31.78 -3.76
C TRP A 663 3.39 33.08 -2.98
N PHE A 664 4.64 33.51 -2.82
CA PHE A 664 4.98 34.87 -2.37
C PHE A 664 5.41 35.68 -3.59
N ALA A 665 4.71 36.79 -3.86
CA ALA A 665 5.15 37.78 -4.83
C ALA A 665 5.44 39.14 -4.14
N PRO A 666 6.49 39.88 -4.56
CA PRO A 666 6.91 41.13 -3.91
C PRO A 666 5.82 42.20 -3.73
N THR A 667 4.84 42.23 -4.63
CA THR A 667 3.80 43.26 -4.70
C THR A 667 2.51 42.88 -3.98
N THR A 668 2.29 41.60 -3.67
CA THR A 668 1.04 41.09 -3.07
C THR A 668 1.26 40.30 -1.77
N GLY A 669 2.50 39.96 -1.42
CA GLY A 669 2.80 39.06 -0.31
C GLY A 669 2.46 37.60 -0.63
N VAL A 670 2.19 36.82 0.41
CA VAL A 670 1.79 35.41 0.30
C VAL A 670 0.35 35.29 -0.21
N SER A 671 0.10 34.36 -1.13
CA SER A 671 -1.20 34.01 -1.69
C SER A 671 -1.31 32.48 -1.86
N HIS A 672 -2.53 31.97 -1.99
CA HIS A 672 -2.83 30.53 -2.04
C HIS A 672 -3.92 30.22 -3.08
N ASN A 673 -3.81 29.07 -3.74
CA ASN A 673 -4.91 28.43 -4.48
C ASN A 673 -4.78 26.90 -4.51
N GLY A 674 -5.93 26.22 -4.65
CA GLY A 674 -5.98 24.78 -4.88
C GLY A 674 -5.90 24.45 -6.37
N TRP A 675 -5.02 23.54 -6.75
CA TRP A 675 -4.90 22.97 -8.09
C TRP A 675 -5.73 21.67 -8.25
N GLY A 676 -6.24 21.13 -7.14
CA GLY A 676 -7.24 20.07 -7.12
C GLY A 676 -6.67 18.66 -7.31
N GLY A 677 -7.51 17.74 -7.81
CA GLY A 677 -7.17 16.32 -7.92
C GLY A 677 -7.20 15.57 -6.59
N TYR A 678 -6.62 14.37 -6.57
CA TYR A 678 -6.51 13.52 -5.38
C TYR A 678 -5.19 12.74 -5.42
N LEU A 679 -4.32 12.99 -4.45
CA LEU A 679 -2.94 12.50 -4.42
C LEU A 679 -2.71 11.53 -3.25
N ILE A 680 -1.92 10.48 -3.45
CA ILE A 680 -1.47 9.58 -2.37
C ILE A 680 0.00 9.84 -1.98
N GLY A 681 0.78 10.49 -2.84
CA GLY A 681 2.16 10.90 -2.56
C GLY A 681 2.34 12.40 -2.29
N SER A 682 3.58 12.77 -1.95
CA SER A 682 4.11 14.13 -1.99
C SER A 682 4.29 14.59 -3.44
N PRO A 683 4.03 15.88 -3.75
CA PRO A 683 4.29 16.43 -5.08
C PRO A 683 5.77 16.81 -5.27
N SER A 684 6.23 16.83 -6.52
CA SER A 684 7.52 17.39 -6.94
C SER A 684 7.29 18.52 -7.93
N GLY A 685 7.65 19.75 -7.56
CA GLY A 685 7.40 20.96 -8.34
C GLY A 685 8.69 21.51 -8.96
N PHE A 686 8.59 22.02 -10.19
CA PHE A 686 9.70 22.67 -10.90
C PHE A 686 9.21 23.73 -11.88
N ALA A 687 10.10 24.64 -12.28
CA ALA A 687 9.84 25.58 -13.37
C ALA A 687 10.53 25.13 -14.67
N SER A 688 9.95 25.50 -15.81
CA SER A 688 10.53 25.32 -17.15
C SER A 688 10.68 26.66 -17.87
N ALA A 689 11.79 26.79 -18.60
CA ALA A 689 12.06 27.90 -19.51
C ALA A 689 11.91 27.42 -20.96
N TYR A 690 10.68 27.07 -21.36
CA TYR A 690 10.41 26.58 -22.71
C TYR A 690 10.47 27.74 -23.73
N ASP A 691 11.11 27.45 -24.87
CA ASP A 691 11.41 28.26 -26.07
C ASP A 691 11.96 29.70 -25.95
N GLY A 692 11.64 30.44 -24.89
CA GLY A 692 11.99 31.84 -24.65
C GLY A 692 10.79 32.77 -24.47
N ALA A 693 9.58 32.32 -24.81
CA ALA A 693 8.33 33.05 -24.60
C ALA A 693 7.50 32.48 -23.44
N ASP A 694 7.24 31.17 -23.43
CA ASP A 694 6.27 30.56 -22.50
C ASP A 694 6.94 29.94 -21.27
N GLN A 695 6.92 30.70 -20.17
CA GLN A 695 7.48 30.31 -18.88
C GLN A 695 6.42 29.56 -18.06
N GLN A 696 6.68 28.29 -17.73
CA GLN A 696 5.68 27.40 -17.11
C GLN A 696 6.12 26.87 -15.74
N LEU A 697 5.16 26.75 -14.83
CA LEU A 697 5.27 25.99 -13.58
C LEU A 697 4.73 24.58 -13.84
N HIS A 698 5.43 23.55 -13.35
CA HIS A 698 5.03 22.16 -13.47
C HIS A 698 5.05 21.46 -12.11
N VAL A 699 4.15 20.48 -11.92
CA VAL A 699 4.12 19.61 -10.75
C VAL A 699 3.87 18.16 -11.19
N MET A 700 4.70 17.24 -10.71
CA MET A 700 4.49 15.80 -10.79
C MET A 700 3.92 15.29 -9.46
N ALA A 701 2.93 14.41 -9.51
CA ALA A 701 2.36 13.74 -8.35
C ALA A 701 1.78 12.36 -8.72
N ARG A 702 1.36 11.57 -7.73
CA ARG A 702 0.68 10.27 -7.97
C ARG A 702 -0.68 10.19 -7.28
N ASP A 703 -1.64 9.55 -7.95
CA ASP A 703 -2.95 9.21 -7.39
C ASP A 703 -2.97 7.82 -6.72
N GLY A 704 -4.15 7.38 -6.29
CA GLY A 704 -4.35 6.09 -5.63
C GLY A 704 -4.34 4.87 -6.55
N GLU A 705 -4.37 5.06 -7.87
CA GLU A 705 -4.16 4.01 -8.87
C GLU A 705 -2.67 3.90 -9.24
N GLY A 706 -1.81 4.73 -8.63
CA GLY A 706 -0.39 4.83 -8.97
C GLY A 706 -0.12 5.51 -10.30
N ARG A 707 -1.07 6.26 -10.87
CA ARG A 707 -0.84 6.97 -12.14
C ARG A 707 -0.04 8.24 -11.89
N LEU A 708 0.90 8.54 -12.79
CA LEU A 708 1.64 9.79 -12.78
C LEU A 708 0.74 10.93 -13.29
N LEU A 709 0.41 11.86 -12.40
CA LEU A 709 -0.29 13.09 -12.73
C LEU A 709 0.72 14.20 -13.03
N HIS A 710 0.54 14.89 -14.15
CA HIS A 710 1.27 16.12 -14.46
C HIS A 710 0.31 17.29 -14.44
N TYR A 711 0.65 18.30 -13.65
CA TYR A 711 -0.04 19.59 -13.62
C TYR A 711 0.89 20.66 -14.18
N TRP A 712 0.33 21.66 -14.85
CA TRP A 712 1.09 22.84 -15.24
C TRP A 712 0.26 24.11 -15.32
N TRP A 713 0.93 25.24 -15.16
CA TRP A 713 0.36 26.58 -15.31
C TRP A 713 1.33 27.46 -16.10
N ASP A 714 0.77 28.43 -16.82
CA ASP A 714 1.46 29.17 -17.86
C ASP A 714 1.34 30.69 -17.63
N ALA A 715 2.49 31.36 -17.60
CA ALA A 715 2.59 32.80 -17.41
C ALA A 715 1.89 33.64 -18.51
N ALA A 716 1.83 33.12 -19.73
CA ALA A 716 1.22 33.80 -20.88
C ALA A 716 -0.31 33.55 -20.96
N ALA A 717 -0.82 32.54 -20.26
CA ALA A 717 -2.24 32.20 -20.18
C ALA A 717 -2.78 32.21 -18.72
N PRO A 718 -2.68 33.36 -17.99
CA PRO A 718 -3.08 33.44 -16.59
C PRO A 718 -4.59 33.25 -16.42
N GLY A 719 -4.97 32.09 -15.90
CA GLY A 719 -6.38 31.75 -15.60
C GLY A 719 -6.66 30.24 -15.65
N THR A 720 -5.85 29.47 -16.39
CA THR A 720 -6.08 28.03 -16.57
C THR A 720 -4.92 27.21 -16.00
N ILE A 721 -5.13 26.59 -14.83
CA ILE A 721 -4.33 25.44 -14.39
C ILE A 721 -4.72 24.26 -15.28
N ARG A 722 -3.72 23.56 -15.82
CA ARG A 722 -3.89 22.39 -16.70
C ARG A 722 -3.39 21.14 -16.00
N ARG A 723 -3.96 19.99 -16.37
CA ARG A 723 -3.56 18.67 -15.85
C ARG A 723 -3.82 17.60 -16.91
N ASP A 724 -2.89 16.67 -17.05
CA ASP A 724 -3.09 15.40 -17.74
C ASP A 724 -2.56 14.23 -16.89
N ILE A 725 -2.53 13.03 -17.48
CA ILE A 725 -2.08 11.80 -16.85
C ILE A 725 -1.06 11.15 -17.79
N TRP A 726 0.17 10.98 -17.30
CA TRP A 726 1.24 10.36 -18.07
C TRP A 726 1.11 8.84 -17.94
N THR A 727 0.81 8.17 -19.06
CA THR A 727 0.53 6.73 -19.11
C THR A 727 1.81 5.89 -19.01
N ALA A 728 2.35 5.81 -17.79
CA ALA A 728 3.38 4.86 -17.37
C ALA A 728 2.74 3.62 -16.72
N PRO A 729 3.51 2.54 -16.45
CA PRO A 729 3.15 1.56 -15.43
C PRO A 729 2.91 2.25 -14.07
N SER A 730 2.11 1.65 -13.21
CA SER A 730 1.74 2.22 -11.90
C SER A 730 2.97 2.46 -11.02
N ILE A 731 3.21 3.72 -10.63
CA ILE A 731 4.32 4.12 -9.76
C ILE A 731 3.95 3.96 -8.28
N VAL A 732 4.78 3.22 -7.55
CA VAL A 732 4.57 2.89 -6.12
C VAL A 732 5.24 3.88 -5.16
N SER A 733 6.11 4.76 -5.66
CA SER A 733 6.79 5.82 -4.91
C SER A 733 6.50 7.21 -5.49
N ASP A 734 6.78 8.24 -4.69
CA ASP A 734 6.52 9.63 -5.05
C ASP A 734 7.44 10.10 -6.21
N PRO A 735 6.91 10.76 -7.26
CA PRO A 735 7.67 11.09 -8.45
C PRO A 735 8.52 12.36 -8.26
N THR A 736 9.65 12.44 -8.97
CA THR A 736 10.47 13.66 -9.08
C THR A 736 10.48 14.21 -10.51
N GLY A 737 10.20 15.50 -10.64
CA GLY A 737 10.30 16.25 -11.90
C GLY A 737 11.62 16.98 -12.05
N LEU A 738 12.04 17.24 -13.30
CA LEU A 738 13.25 18.02 -13.61
C LEU A 738 12.95 19.07 -14.68
N GLY A 739 13.26 20.32 -14.34
CA GLY A 739 13.27 21.45 -15.27
C GLY A 739 14.69 21.82 -15.68
N THR A 740 14.89 22.18 -16.94
CA THR A 740 16.16 22.71 -17.45
C THR A 740 16.12 24.25 -17.50
N PRO A 741 16.94 24.96 -16.70
CA PRO A 741 17.33 26.32 -17.05
C PRO A 741 18.16 26.24 -18.33
N ARG A 742 17.83 27.03 -19.37
CA ARG A 742 18.48 26.86 -20.67
C ARG A 742 19.92 27.37 -20.70
N GLY A 743 20.85 26.48 -20.35
CA GLY A 743 22.30 26.62 -20.63
C GLY A 743 22.73 25.95 -21.93
N ALA A 744 22.00 24.94 -22.40
CA ALA A 744 22.33 24.17 -23.60
C ALA A 744 21.07 23.59 -24.30
N VAL A 745 21.32 22.69 -25.25
CA VAL A 745 20.40 22.07 -26.20
C VAL A 745 19.80 23.08 -27.20
N GLU A 746 20.15 22.88 -28.47
CA GLU A 746 19.67 23.64 -29.63
C GLU A 746 18.17 23.48 -29.88
N GLN A 747 17.64 24.22 -30.85
CA GLN A 747 16.29 23.99 -31.37
C GLN A 747 16.19 22.60 -31.98
N LEU A 748 15.15 21.85 -31.65
CA LEU A 748 14.74 20.71 -32.47
C LEU A 748 14.36 21.24 -33.86
N PRO A 749 14.88 20.66 -34.97
CA PRO A 749 14.48 21.08 -36.31
C PRO A 749 12.97 20.89 -36.51
N GLN A 750 12.29 21.92 -37.02
CA GLN A 750 10.90 21.80 -37.44
C GLN A 750 10.80 20.77 -38.56
N TYR A 751 9.95 19.73 -38.39
CA TYR A 751 9.67 18.75 -39.42
C TYR A 751 8.78 19.33 -40.53
N GLY A 752 9.39 20.13 -41.41
CA GLY A 752 8.83 20.58 -42.68
C GLY A 752 9.57 19.93 -43.86
N GLY A 753 8.93 18.98 -44.54
CA GLY A 753 9.51 18.31 -45.71
C GLY A 753 8.67 17.13 -46.19
N ALA A 754 8.13 17.24 -47.41
CA ALA A 754 7.26 16.20 -47.98
C ALA A 754 8.02 14.90 -48.31
N ALA A 755 7.35 13.76 -48.16
CA ALA A 755 7.91 12.46 -48.51
C ALA A 755 7.80 12.16 -50.02
N THR A 756 8.91 11.76 -50.66
CA THR A 756 8.92 11.25 -52.04
C THR A 756 9.93 10.11 -52.24
N ALA A 757 9.51 8.86 -52.03
CA ALA A 757 10.11 7.65 -52.62
C ALA A 757 9.21 6.41 -52.42
N SER A 758 9.21 5.49 -53.38
CA SER A 758 8.50 4.19 -53.30
C SER A 758 9.42 3.07 -52.77
N PRO A 759 8.88 1.96 -52.21
CA PRO A 759 9.67 0.97 -51.49
C PRO A 759 10.19 -0.21 -52.33
N ALA A 760 11.41 -0.67 -51.99
CA ALA A 760 11.95 -2.02 -52.20
C ALA A 760 13.13 -2.22 -51.22
N GLY A 761 13.37 -3.37 -50.59
CA GLY A 761 12.63 -4.63 -50.54
C GLY A 761 13.29 -5.61 -49.56
N CYS A 762 12.67 -6.79 -49.33
CA CYS A 762 13.06 -7.84 -48.37
C CYS A 762 12.92 -7.49 -46.87
N GLY A 763 12.32 -8.33 -46.02
CA GLY A 763 11.51 -9.53 -46.28
C GLY A 763 11.29 -10.39 -45.02
N SER A 764 10.06 -10.92 -44.84
CA SER A 764 9.62 -11.94 -43.84
C SER A 764 9.90 -11.68 -42.33
N SER A 765 9.01 -11.91 -41.36
CA SER A 765 7.59 -12.33 -41.27
C SER A 765 7.22 -12.37 -39.77
N GLY A 766 6.00 -12.14 -39.24
CA GLY A 766 4.69 -11.73 -39.78
C GLY A 766 3.73 -11.40 -38.59
N VAL A 767 2.65 -10.64 -38.76
CA VAL A 767 1.25 -11.16 -38.94
C VAL A 767 0.72 -11.79 -37.63
N LEU A 768 -0.25 -11.24 -36.84
CA LEU A 768 -1.39 -10.31 -37.01
C LEU A 768 -1.65 -9.51 -35.70
N ALA A 769 -2.56 -8.53 -35.58
CA ALA A 769 -3.11 -7.49 -36.48
C ALA A 769 -4.02 -6.54 -35.67
N ALA A 770 -4.28 -5.33 -36.19
CA ALA A 770 -5.27 -4.38 -35.64
C ALA A 770 -6.09 -3.75 -36.78
N PHE A 771 -7.35 -3.37 -36.49
CA PHE A 771 -8.26 -2.66 -37.40
C PHE A 771 -9.19 -1.72 -36.60
N PRO A 772 -9.73 -0.63 -37.18
CA PRO A 772 -9.22 0.69 -36.78
C PRO A 772 -10.30 1.71 -36.37
N PRO A 773 -9.90 2.85 -35.75
CA PRO A 773 -10.76 4.02 -35.58
C PRO A 773 -10.90 4.83 -36.88
N ALA A 774 -11.99 5.61 -36.98
CA ALA A 774 -12.31 6.44 -38.15
C ALA A 774 -11.55 7.78 -38.18
N VAL A 775 -11.37 8.34 -39.38
CA VAL A 775 -10.74 9.65 -39.61
C VAL A 775 -11.80 10.77 -39.73
N ARG A 776 -11.46 11.96 -39.22
CA ARG A 776 -12.30 13.17 -39.22
C ARG A 776 -12.53 13.74 -40.63
N ALA A 777 -13.59 14.55 -40.77
CA ALA A 777 -13.76 15.48 -41.88
C ALA A 777 -13.48 16.93 -41.44
N ASP A 778 -12.70 17.66 -42.22
CA ASP A 778 -12.67 19.13 -42.32
C ASP A 778 -11.87 19.50 -43.60
N GLY A 779 -12.19 20.52 -44.39
CA GLY A 779 -13.37 21.39 -44.35
C GLY A 779 -13.35 22.47 -45.44
N ARG A 780 -14.48 23.18 -45.59
CA ARG A 780 -14.65 24.52 -46.21
C ARG A 780 -14.10 24.78 -47.64
N GLY A 781 -15.02 24.85 -48.61
CA GLY A 781 -14.86 25.54 -49.90
C GLY A 781 -16.16 26.25 -50.29
N ARG A 782 -16.12 27.42 -50.95
CA ARG A 782 -17.29 28.31 -51.09
C ARG A 782 -17.74 28.53 -52.54
N SER A 783 -19.07 28.48 -52.75
CA SER A 783 -19.87 29.18 -53.78
C SER A 783 -19.55 29.03 -55.28
N THR A 784 -20.39 28.25 -55.99
CA THR A 784 -21.21 28.56 -57.20
C THR A 784 -21.94 27.27 -57.62
N GLY A 785 -23.10 27.22 -58.28
CA GLY A 785 -24.06 28.25 -58.69
C GLY A 785 -25.13 27.62 -59.63
N GLY A 786 -26.42 27.79 -59.32
CA GLY A 786 -27.55 27.21 -60.09
C GLY A 786 -27.68 25.67 -60.03
N ALA A 787 -28.68 25.01 -60.64
CA ALA A 787 -30.08 25.39 -60.94
C ALA A 787 -30.82 24.18 -61.55
N ALA A 788 -31.98 23.79 -61.00
CA ALA A 788 -32.89 22.71 -61.48
C ALA A 788 -32.27 21.27 -61.56
N GLY A 789 -33.06 20.18 -61.57
CA GLY A 789 -34.49 20.04 -61.31
C GLY A 789 -35.08 18.71 -61.84
N GLY A 790 -36.20 18.25 -61.27
CA GLY A 790 -37.02 17.15 -61.80
C GLY A 790 -36.77 15.75 -61.20
N VAL A 791 -37.70 14.77 -61.19
CA VAL A 791 -39.14 14.68 -60.80
C VAL A 791 -39.73 13.30 -61.21
N ARG A 792 -40.53 12.67 -60.32
CA ARG A 792 -41.40 11.43 -60.42
C ARG A 792 -40.93 10.28 -59.49
N ARG A 793 -41.76 9.70 -58.59
CA ARG A 793 -43.09 9.00 -58.67
C ARG A 793 -42.94 7.57 -59.22
N MET A 794 -43.61 6.50 -58.73
CA MET A 794 -44.86 6.29 -57.93
C MET A 794 -44.59 5.35 -56.70
N ALA A 795 -45.33 5.26 -55.57
CA ALA A 795 -46.77 5.00 -55.25
C ALA A 795 -47.27 3.56 -55.61
N ALA A 796 -48.13 2.83 -54.86
CA ALA A 796 -48.72 2.90 -53.49
C ALA A 796 -49.39 1.49 -53.17
N GLU A 797 -50.25 1.14 -52.17
CA GLU A 797 -50.98 1.78 -51.03
C GLU A 797 -51.63 0.70 -50.08
N ARG A 798 -52.05 1.06 -48.83
CA ARG A 798 -53.10 0.40 -47.95
C ARG A 798 -52.83 -0.99 -47.30
N ALA A 799 -53.52 -1.47 -46.22
CA ALA A 799 -54.64 -0.97 -45.36
C ALA A 799 -54.61 -1.53 -43.89
N GLU A 800 -55.57 -1.09 -43.06
CA GLU A 800 -55.86 -1.41 -41.62
C GLU A 800 -57.11 -2.37 -41.50
N PRO A 801 -58.02 -2.49 -40.46
CA PRO A 801 -58.23 -1.80 -39.15
C PRO A 801 -58.70 -2.66 -37.90
N VAL A 802 -59.14 -1.96 -36.82
CA VAL A 802 -60.20 -2.26 -35.79
C VAL A 802 -59.87 -2.71 -34.33
N HIS A 803 -60.58 -2.06 -33.38
CA HIS A 803 -60.66 -2.16 -31.89
C HIS A 803 -61.84 -3.10 -31.42
N PRO A 804 -62.39 -3.16 -30.15
CA PRO A 804 -62.38 -2.25 -28.96
C PRO A 804 -61.90 -2.99 -27.66
N ALA A 805 -62.30 -2.78 -26.38
CA ALA A 805 -63.32 -1.95 -25.67
C ALA A 805 -62.94 -1.68 -24.18
N GLU A 806 -63.79 -0.97 -23.42
CA GLU A 806 -63.69 -0.64 -21.97
C GLU A 806 -65.08 -0.71 -21.29
N PRO A 807 -65.19 -0.85 -19.94
CA PRO A 807 -65.93 0.16 -19.15
C PRO A 807 -65.34 0.44 -17.74
N ALA A 808 -65.88 1.44 -17.03
CA ALA A 808 -65.27 2.11 -15.87
C ALA A 808 -66.09 2.11 -14.55
N HIS A 809 -65.58 2.87 -13.56
CA HIS A 809 -66.11 3.28 -12.23
C HIS A 809 -65.68 2.49 -10.98
N GLY A 810 -65.28 3.24 -9.92
CA GLY A 810 -65.00 2.69 -8.58
C GLY A 810 -64.18 3.60 -7.64
N ASP A 811 -64.64 4.82 -7.34
CA ASP A 811 -64.11 5.59 -6.19
C ASP A 811 -64.59 4.98 -4.87
N LEU A 812 -63.72 4.93 -3.84
CA LEU A 812 -64.09 5.16 -2.43
C LEU A 812 -62.85 5.32 -1.54
N ALA A 813 -63.02 5.96 -0.38
CA ALA A 813 -61.94 6.28 0.55
C ALA A 813 -62.21 5.79 1.98
N SER A 814 -61.10 5.51 2.68
CA SER A 814 -60.91 5.59 4.14
C SER A 814 -61.74 4.75 5.14
N ALA A 815 -60.98 4.21 6.12
CA ALA A 815 -61.26 4.14 7.56
C ALA A 815 -61.73 2.80 8.18
N PHE A 816 -61.07 2.47 9.31
CA PHE A 816 -61.34 1.42 10.32
C PHE A 816 -61.53 -0.03 9.81
N SER A 817 -60.84 -1.04 10.34
CA SER A 817 -60.44 -1.26 11.74
C SER A 817 -59.02 -1.78 11.92
#